data_AF-A0A9W8W5S2-F1
#
_entry.id   AF-A0A9W8W5S2-F1
#
_cell.length_a   1.000
_cell.length_b   1.000
_cell.length_c   1.000
_cell.angle_alpha   90.00
_cell.angle_beta   90.00
_cell.angle_gamma   90.00
#
_symmetry.space_group_name_H-M   'P 1'
#
loop_
_entity.id
_entity.type
_entity.pdbx_description
1 polymer ?
#
loop_
_entity_poly.entity_id
_entity_poly.type
_entity_poly.pdbx_seq_one_letter_code
_entity_poly.pdbx_strand_id
1 'polypeptide(L)'
;MGNWDTFCSICGATTVEVHVGSKDQPEDDEDVYVEDKYDEDVIGNEDMEWFLKARLLGFNPNARGATKYYVSSAGKYVGYGEFDVEEDQGSEADSATEDFDFSDHRTWGECDDITRAFPFHKQCYKLLARVITGAENTREINRAALFKVFGDSVSEQRRCCNLHYGDAEKGHDQSWQAVPGYEYTIINPERRESLIGDIFEVIRHDKFAERPSSLHLGHKVRWDSFQQIPESLLRDIFDLLDNESVLSLCRASWGIFDLTRYHQGFWESRIRTKMPYFEELGDTIATRRESLGRRDFRKILLWAEEASKPRVGISGFLMAVANRRRIWRVCEQIARRYHAECPDPNSETSCEMKSIAVANKMHFVGFNDKAVFDTQQSYWIRTWDEYDAGRPWTLKTFWNSDWDMTGISVSFGGEEPRMFGKRGTEEGAWETSKEVAPETWLRGFVFHLRPANSLLKWEDAPWNNISVKGITICFYDAFPVTYGDASDSLMQRPIFAAEDMVIVGVEGQLAKQEKQDVTPWILRFGLLQAYSGDDGRPDSGYYPEVGDEEQMSWSSTSLALLDEPTWESDSLKFVHNGFDPGEYTTVEPEHIPMRILMLGNRPDELANIRSISACINRKGICEYDSNKYFENAVTNMRVSFADGQETRVMREFDDDGSSWPEENWEEFEIDGPGGEIIEEIGWIGSYRRCPHHLHLRTNRNRTVLFAADTLAGENDSDTGIKQYEGTAENDLEVIKAEEGDVIVGIVMGFGHRESDRLNESDAEEFATRPWTYETLQKRSRFKLFSFFSFVGALMMAKD
;
A
#
# COMPACT_ATOMS: atom_id res chain seq x y z
N MET A 1 -15.18 13.29 16.21
CA MET A 1 -13.99 12.64 16.83
C MET A 1 -12.84 13.65 16.78
N GLY A 2 -12.10 13.83 17.87
CA GLY A 2 -11.00 14.81 17.94
C GLY A 2 -9.81 14.43 17.05
N ASN A 3 -9.07 15.43 16.58
CA ASN A 3 -7.82 15.26 15.84
C ASN A 3 -6.80 14.44 16.68
N TRP A 4 -5.82 13.84 16.03
CA TRP A 4 -4.76 13.07 16.67
C TRP A 4 -3.41 13.31 16.02
N ASP A 5 -2.32 12.96 16.70
CA ASP A 5 -0.97 13.08 16.13
C ASP A 5 -0.45 11.74 15.61
N THR A 6 0.57 11.83 14.76
CA THR A 6 1.30 10.68 14.23
C THR A 6 2.76 10.77 14.65
N PHE A 7 3.39 9.61 14.87
CA PHE A 7 4.76 9.55 15.36
C PHE A 7 5.69 8.93 14.33
N CYS A 8 6.95 9.39 14.32
CA CYS A 8 7.96 8.83 13.43
C CYS A 8 8.22 7.34 13.74
N SER A 9 8.19 6.48 12.72
CA SER A 9 8.41 5.03 12.84
C SER A 9 9.81 4.64 13.35
N ILE A 10 10.77 5.57 13.31
CA ILE A 10 12.18 5.33 13.67
C ILE A 10 12.51 5.91 15.05
N CYS A 11 12.20 7.19 15.30
CA CYS A 11 12.55 7.82 16.57
C CYS A 11 11.38 7.87 17.56
N GLY A 12 10.15 7.60 17.13
CA GLY A 12 8.96 7.71 17.96
C GLY A 12 8.68 9.13 18.45
N ALA A 13 9.35 10.15 17.93
CA ALA A 13 9.01 11.54 18.25
C ALA A 13 7.87 12.02 17.35
N THR A 14 7.25 13.13 17.76
CA THR A 14 6.20 13.81 17.01
C THR A 14 6.62 14.25 15.60
N THR A 15 5.63 14.34 14.71
CA THR A 15 5.75 14.99 13.40
C THR A 15 5.00 16.32 13.33
N VAL A 16 4.52 16.81 14.47
CA VAL A 16 3.76 18.07 14.60
C VAL A 16 4.50 19.08 15.47
N GLU A 17 4.04 20.33 15.43
CA GLU A 17 4.56 21.40 16.29
C GLU A 17 4.31 21.09 17.77
N VAL A 18 5.28 21.43 18.62
CA VAL A 18 5.21 21.24 20.07
C VAL A 18 5.11 22.58 20.75
N HIS A 19 4.42 22.61 21.89
CA HIS A 19 4.29 23.83 22.68
C HIS A 19 5.59 24.09 23.46
N VAL A 20 6.13 25.30 23.31
CA VAL A 20 7.31 25.81 24.02
C VAL A 20 6.91 27.10 24.75
N GLY A 21 7.41 27.30 25.97
CA GLY A 21 7.14 28.52 26.70
C GLY A 21 8.01 28.71 27.95
N SER A 22 7.86 29.88 28.57
CA SER A 22 8.49 30.24 29.83
C SER A 22 8.06 29.32 30.98
N LYS A 23 8.96 29.10 31.94
CA LYS A 23 8.65 28.49 33.24
C LYS A 23 7.89 29.49 34.13
N ASP A 24 6.70 29.94 33.73
CA ASP A 24 5.91 30.76 34.63
C ASP A 24 5.25 29.89 35.71
N GLN A 25 5.49 30.24 36.98
CA GLN A 25 4.73 29.68 38.09
C GLN A 25 3.27 30.12 37.92
N PRO A 26 2.28 29.24 38.12
CA PRO A 26 0.90 29.68 38.16
C PRO A 26 0.77 30.74 39.25
N GLU A 27 0.33 31.95 38.89
CA GLU A 27 -0.19 32.87 39.89
C GLU A 27 -1.40 32.18 40.52
N ASP A 28 -1.37 32.08 41.85
CA ASP A 28 -2.48 31.52 42.64
C ASP A 28 -3.79 32.17 42.18
N ASP A 29 -4.75 31.34 41.79
CA ASP A 29 -6.13 31.67 41.38
C ASP A 29 -6.41 31.70 39.86
N GLU A 30 -6.36 30.54 39.21
CA GLU A 30 -7.37 30.09 38.23
C GLU A 30 -7.13 28.60 37.91
N ASP A 31 -8.19 27.82 37.68
CA ASP A 31 -8.12 26.42 37.22
C ASP A 31 -7.59 26.37 35.76
N VAL A 32 -6.37 26.86 35.56
CA VAL A 32 -5.68 26.86 34.28
C VAL A 32 -5.16 25.44 34.07
N TYR A 33 -5.70 24.76 33.07
CA TYR A 33 -5.05 23.58 32.49
C TYR A 33 -3.61 23.96 32.19
N VAL A 34 -2.66 23.47 32.99
CA VAL A 34 -1.24 23.68 32.73
C VAL A 34 -0.97 22.99 31.39
N GLU A 35 -0.89 23.78 30.32
CA GLU A 35 -0.47 23.27 29.02
C GLU A 35 0.92 22.68 29.19
N ASP A 36 1.07 21.40 28.91
CA ASP A 36 2.35 20.72 28.87
C ASP A 36 3.24 21.41 27.82
N LYS A 37 4.30 22.10 28.28
CA LYS A 37 5.23 22.91 27.46
C LYS A 37 6.68 22.55 27.74
N TYR A 38 7.51 22.54 26.69
CA TYR A 38 8.97 22.49 26.85
C TYR A 38 9.55 23.85 27.22
N ASP A 39 10.70 23.82 27.91
CA ASP A 39 11.41 25.01 28.39
C ASP A 39 12.11 25.76 27.23
N GLU A 40 11.71 27.00 26.99
CA GLU A 40 12.26 27.88 25.94
C GLU A 40 13.76 28.20 26.15
N ASP A 41 14.26 28.14 27.38
CA ASP A 41 15.69 28.33 27.67
C ASP A 41 16.54 27.10 27.26
N VAL A 42 15.90 25.97 26.97
CA VAL A 42 16.55 24.69 26.66
C VAL A 42 16.42 24.33 25.17
N ILE A 43 15.29 24.65 24.53
CA ILE A 43 15.03 24.38 23.10
C ILE A 43 14.69 25.69 22.40
N GLY A 44 15.42 26.01 21.32
CA GLY A 44 15.09 27.10 20.42
C GLY A 44 14.32 26.65 19.17
N ASN A 45 13.76 27.62 18.43
CA ASN A 45 13.02 27.35 17.19
C ASN A 45 13.85 26.60 16.13
N GLU A 46 15.16 26.88 16.02
CA GLU A 46 16.07 26.20 15.09
C GLU A 46 16.22 24.70 15.39
N ASP A 47 16.08 24.29 16.66
CA ASP A 47 16.14 22.88 17.05
C ASP A 47 14.83 22.12 16.74
N MET A 48 13.77 22.83 16.34
CA MET A 48 12.43 22.26 16.11
C MET A 48 12.06 22.04 14.63
N GLU A 49 12.67 22.78 13.70
CA GLU A 49 12.30 22.72 12.27
C GLU A 49 12.42 21.32 11.65
N TRP A 50 13.36 20.51 12.13
CA TRP A 50 13.65 19.20 11.53
C TRP A 50 12.55 18.15 11.74
N PHE A 51 11.74 18.27 12.80
CA PHE A 51 10.68 17.29 13.06
C PHE A 51 9.31 17.68 12.49
N LEU A 52 9.14 18.94 12.09
CA LEU A 52 7.92 19.45 11.43
C LEU A 52 7.74 18.95 9.99
N LYS A 53 8.83 18.48 9.37
CA LYS A 53 8.81 17.85 8.06
C LYS A 53 9.12 16.36 8.20
N ALA A 54 8.17 15.51 7.82
CA ALA A 54 8.37 14.07 7.73
C ALA A 54 8.37 13.61 6.28
N ARG A 55 8.80 12.38 6.04
CA ARG A 55 8.65 11.66 4.78
C ARG A 55 7.86 10.39 5.05
N LEU A 56 7.25 9.84 4.02
CA LEU A 56 6.44 8.64 4.08
C LEU A 56 7.17 7.49 3.40
N LEU A 57 7.23 6.33 4.07
CA LEU A 57 7.55 5.05 3.43
C LEU A 57 6.20 4.40 3.10
N GLY A 58 5.92 4.24 1.82
CA GLY A 58 4.65 3.72 1.34
C GLY A 58 4.80 2.68 0.25
N PHE A 59 3.65 2.22 -0.24
CA PHE A 59 3.53 1.28 -1.34
C PHE A 59 2.57 1.86 -2.37
N ASN A 60 3.01 1.97 -3.62
CA ASN A 60 2.21 2.41 -4.75
C ASN A 60 2.06 1.23 -5.73
N PRO A 61 0.88 0.57 -5.78
CA PRO A 61 0.65 -0.54 -6.71
C PRO A 61 0.62 -0.11 -8.19
N ASN A 62 0.40 1.18 -8.45
CA ASN A 62 0.33 1.78 -9.79
C ASN A 62 1.69 2.33 -10.26
N ALA A 63 2.73 2.28 -9.42
CA ALA A 63 4.06 2.76 -9.79
C ALA A 63 4.59 1.98 -11.00
N ARG A 64 5.09 2.67 -12.02
CA ARG A 64 5.48 2.05 -13.30
C ARG A 64 6.87 1.37 -13.25
N GLY A 65 7.68 1.72 -12.26
CA GLY A 65 8.97 1.06 -12.02
C GLY A 65 8.82 -0.33 -11.39
N ALA A 66 9.84 -1.17 -11.52
CA ALA A 66 9.87 -2.48 -10.87
C ALA A 66 9.81 -2.42 -9.33
N THR A 67 10.14 -1.28 -8.70
CA THR A 67 9.90 -1.10 -7.26
C THR A 67 8.59 -0.37 -7.03
N LYS A 68 7.73 -0.98 -6.23
CA LYS A 68 6.43 -0.43 -5.84
C LYS A 68 6.48 0.28 -4.49
N TYR A 69 7.59 0.14 -3.77
CA TYR A 69 7.82 0.81 -2.51
C TYR A 69 8.54 2.13 -2.74
N TYR A 70 8.08 3.17 -2.06
CA TYR A 70 8.57 4.53 -2.23
C TYR A 70 8.92 5.20 -0.91
N VAL A 71 9.84 6.16 -0.97
CA VAL A 71 10.03 7.21 0.03
C VAL A 71 9.57 8.53 -0.58
N SER A 72 8.58 9.17 0.05
CA SER A 72 8.05 10.45 -0.43
C SER A 72 9.06 11.59 -0.28
N SER A 73 8.78 12.72 -0.94
CA SER A 73 9.37 14.00 -0.59
C SER A 73 8.95 14.45 0.83
N ALA A 74 9.49 15.57 1.28
CA ALA A 74 9.13 16.11 2.58
C ALA A 74 7.67 16.59 2.59
N GLY A 75 6.93 16.23 3.63
CA GLY A 75 5.55 16.65 3.84
C GLY A 75 5.30 17.14 5.25
N LYS A 76 4.19 17.85 5.42
CA LYS A 76 3.72 18.37 6.71
C LYS A 76 2.46 17.64 7.13
N TYR A 77 2.35 17.35 8.41
CA TYR A 77 1.13 16.76 8.96
C TYR A 77 -0.01 17.78 8.93
N VAL A 78 -1.18 17.38 8.41
CA VAL A 78 -2.37 18.26 8.30
C VAL A 78 -3.55 17.80 9.15
N GLY A 79 -3.43 16.65 9.84
CA GLY A 79 -4.47 16.10 10.72
C GLY A 79 -4.97 14.74 10.24
N TYR A 80 -5.67 14.02 11.11
CA TYR A 80 -6.32 12.74 10.81
C TYR A 80 -5.45 11.67 10.10
N GLY A 81 -4.14 11.67 10.36
CA GLY A 81 -3.20 10.74 9.73
C GLY A 81 -2.67 11.19 8.36
N GLU A 82 -3.12 12.32 7.83
CA GLU A 82 -2.80 12.82 6.49
C GLU A 82 -1.55 13.72 6.51
N PHE A 83 -0.80 13.68 5.40
CA PHE A 83 0.35 14.53 5.17
C PHE A 83 0.19 15.26 3.84
N ASP A 84 0.38 16.57 3.87
CA ASP A 84 0.54 17.40 2.68
C ASP A 84 1.99 17.27 2.22
N VAL A 85 2.21 16.44 1.20
CA VAL A 85 3.53 16.12 0.64
C VAL A 85 3.89 17.17 -0.41
N GLU A 86 5.00 17.88 -0.20
CA GLU A 86 5.42 18.93 -1.13
C GLU A 86 5.79 18.29 -2.49
N GLU A 87 5.21 18.78 -3.60
CA GLU A 87 5.64 18.44 -4.97
C GLU A 87 7.10 18.89 -5.14
N ASP A 88 8.04 17.96 -4.95
CA ASP A 88 9.45 18.30 -4.99
C ASP A 88 9.96 18.28 -6.44
N GLN A 89 10.49 19.41 -6.92
CA GLN A 89 11.24 19.49 -8.19
C GLN A 89 12.70 18.99 -8.03
N GLY A 90 13.05 18.40 -6.89
CA GLY A 90 14.40 17.94 -6.52
C GLY A 90 14.68 16.45 -6.75
N SER A 91 15.97 16.08 -6.81
CA SER A 91 16.51 14.76 -7.18
C SER A 91 16.39 13.64 -6.12
N GLU A 92 15.52 13.78 -5.12
CA GLU A 92 15.42 12.85 -3.97
C GLU A 92 14.08 12.09 -3.88
N ALA A 93 13.06 12.44 -4.66
CA ALA A 93 11.81 11.67 -4.73
C ALA A 93 12.00 10.38 -5.56
N ASP A 94 11.31 9.32 -5.18
CA ASP A 94 11.34 8.07 -5.92
C ASP A 94 10.47 8.14 -7.17
N SER A 95 10.87 7.50 -8.26
CA SER A 95 10.03 7.42 -9.48
C SER A 95 8.68 6.73 -9.22
N ALA A 96 8.57 5.95 -8.14
CA ALA A 96 7.32 5.37 -7.68
C ALA A 96 6.31 6.39 -7.11
N THR A 97 6.68 7.67 -7.00
CA THR A 97 5.77 8.78 -6.60
C THR A 97 5.45 9.73 -7.76
N GLU A 98 5.91 9.46 -8.98
CA GLU A 98 5.52 10.23 -10.17
C GLU A 98 4.00 10.15 -10.38
N ASP A 99 3.34 11.29 -10.53
CA ASP A 99 1.87 11.44 -10.67
C ASP A 99 1.05 10.77 -9.55
N PHE A 100 1.65 10.59 -8.38
CA PHE A 100 1.01 9.90 -7.26
C PHE A 100 0.24 10.88 -6.37
N ASP A 101 -1.07 10.68 -6.26
CA ASP A 101 -1.90 11.45 -5.34
C ASP A 101 -1.79 10.90 -3.90
N PHE A 102 -1.33 11.75 -2.99
CA PHE A 102 -1.20 11.43 -1.57
C PHE A 102 -2.49 11.72 -0.78
N SER A 103 -3.53 12.30 -1.39
CA SER A 103 -4.76 12.74 -0.72
C SER A 103 -5.48 11.62 0.06
N ASP A 104 -5.45 10.39 -0.46
CA ASP A 104 -6.10 9.22 0.17
C ASP A 104 -5.19 8.43 1.12
N HIS A 105 -3.92 8.83 1.26
CA HIS A 105 -2.94 8.08 2.06
C HIS A 105 -2.98 8.49 3.53
N ARG A 106 -3.28 7.53 4.41
CA ARG A 106 -3.28 7.74 5.85
C ARG A 106 -2.13 7.01 6.51
N THR A 107 -1.42 7.72 7.38
CA THR A 107 -0.42 7.14 8.25
C THR A 107 -1.07 6.45 9.45
N TRP A 108 -0.58 5.25 9.78
CA TRP A 108 -0.97 4.48 10.97
C TRP A 108 -2.49 4.21 11.14
N GLY A 109 -3.30 4.32 10.08
CA GLY A 109 -4.76 4.15 10.15
C GLY A 109 -5.24 2.69 10.12
N GLU A 110 -6.50 2.49 10.54
CA GLU A 110 -7.35 1.32 10.23
C GLU A 110 -7.69 1.22 8.73
N CYS A 111 -7.08 2.05 7.89
CA CYS A 111 -7.20 1.96 6.45
C CYS A 111 -6.64 0.63 5.96
N ASP A 112 -7.23 0.15 4.87
CA ASP A 112 -6.71 -0.96 4.09
C ASP A 112 -5.21 -0.73 3.84
N ASP A 113 -4.39 -1.78 4.01
CA ASP A 113 -2.92 -1.71 3.97
C ASP A 113 -2.36 -1.07 2.68
N ILE A 114 -3.20 -0.89 1.65
CA ILE A 114 -2.89 -0.29 0.36
C ILE A 114 -2.59 1.22 0.50
N THR A 115 -3.31 1.93 1.38
CA THR A 115 -3.09 3.38 1.62
C THR A 115 -2.23 3.65 2.85
N ARG A 116 -1.74 2.59 3.50
CA ARG A 116 -0.92 2.71 4.71
C ARG A 116 0.48 3.21 4.38
N ALA A 117 0.83 4.34 5.01
CA ALA A 117 2.17 4.89 4.97
C ALA A 117 2.80 4.99 6.37
N PHE A 118 4.13 4.92 6.42
CA PHE A 118 4.93 5.02 7.64
C PHE A 118 5.73 6.32 7.66
N PRO A 119 5.39 7.29 8.53
CA PRO A 119 6.07 8.57 8.57
C PRO A 119 7.41 8.48 9.29
N PHE A 120 8.42 9.20 8.81
CA PHE A 120 9.71 9.32 9.47
C PHE A 120 10.43 10.62 9.12
N HIS A 121 11.31 11.09 10.02
CA HIS A 121 12.15 12.27 9.76
C HIS A 121 13.36 11.91 8.89
N LYS A 122 13.79 12.83 8.01
CA LYS A 122 14.95 12.64 7.13
C LYS A 122 16.22 12.25 7.91
N GLN A 123 16.46 12.91 9.04
CA GLN A 123 17.63 12.67 9.89
C GLN A 123 17.59 11.26 10.51
N CYS A 124 16.41 10.79 10.92
CA CYS A 124 16.23 9.44 11.46
C CYS A 124 16.53 8.37 10.40
N TYR A 125 16.15 8.62 9.14
CA TYR A 125 16.40 7.69 8.04
C TYR A 125 17.89 7.60 7.67
N LYS A 126 18.63 8.72 7.69
CA LYS A 126 20.10 8.71 7.55
C LYS A 126 20.78 7.91 8.67
N LEU A 127 20.32 8.06 9.92
CA LEU A 127 20.84 7.27 11.04
C LEU A 127 20.55 5.78 10.87
N LEU A 128 19.36 5.43 10.39
CA LEU A 128 19.01 4.04 10.08
C LEU A 128 19.90 3.47 8.98
N ALA A 129 20.14 4.23 7.90
CA ALA A 129 21.05 3.84 6.81
C ALA A 129 22.44 3.53 7.34
N ARG A 130 22.98 4.37 8.25
CA ARG A 130 24.29 4.14 8.85
C ARG A 130 24.34 2.88 9.68
N VAL A 131 23.29 2.55 10.42
CA VAL A 131 23.23 1.32 11.24
C VAL A 131 23.16 0.07 10.35
N ILE A 132 22.40 0.13 9.24
CA ILE A 132 22.19 -1.01 8.34
C ILE A 132 23.39 -1.23 7.39
N THR A 133 23.92 -0.16 6.80
CA THR A 133 24.90 -0.22 5.70
C THR A 133 26.30 0.20 6.11
N GLY A 134 26.44 0.88 7.26
CA GLY A 134 27.67 1.55 7.67
C GLY A 134 27.86 2.95 7.05
N ALA A 135 26.97 3.39 6.15
CA ALA A 135 27.03 4.69 5.46
C ALA A 135 25.70 5.46 5.51
N GLU A 136 25.71 6.76 5.21
CA GLU A 136 24.49 7.59 5.13
C GLU A 136 23.67 7.39 3.85
N ASN A 137 24.12 6.53 2.95
CA ASN A 137 23.46 6.36 1.65
C ASN A 137 22.12 5.65 1.82
N THR A 138 21.03 6.43 1.88
CA THR A 138 19.69 5.90 2.05
C THR A 138 19.17 5.10 0.85
N ARG A 139 19.81 5.22 -0.32
CA ARG A 139 19.45 4.46 -1.53
C ARG A 139 19.81 2.98 -1.44
N GLU A 140 20.70 2.61 -0.53
CA GLU A 140 21.09 1.21 -0.29
C GLU A 140 20.11 0.45 0.62
N ILE A 141 19.14 1.15 1.22
CA ILE A 141 18.10 0.50 2.01
C ILE A 141 17.08 -0.16 1.08
N ASN A 142 16.86 -1.46 1.26
CA ASN A 142 15.77 -2.19 0.63
C ASN A 142 14.43 -1.74 1.25
N ARG A 143 13.68 -0.94 0.48
CA ARG A 143 12.41 -0.35 0.93
C ARG A 143 11.33 -1.39 1.18
N ALA A 144 11.29 -2.47 0.40
CA ALA A 144 10.34 -3.56 0.59
C ALA A 144 10.54 -4.24 1.94
N ALA A 145 11.79 -4.59 2.26
CA ALA A 145 12.15 -5.18 3.55
C ALA A 145 11.83 -4.22 4.71
N LEU A 146 12.12 -2.92 4.56
CA LEU A 146 11.82 -1.95 5.60
C LEU A 146 10.31 -1.73 5.80
N PHE A 147 9.53 -1.64 4.72
CA PHE A 147 8.08 -1.48 4.77
C PHE A 147 7.44 -2.66 5.51
N LYS A 148 7.88 -3.89 5.20
CA LYS A 148 7.46 -5.10 5.90
C LYS A 148 7.81 -5.06 7.39
N VAL A 149 9.06 -4.69 7.72
CA VAL A 149 9.49 -4.56 9.13
C VAL A 149 8.61 -3.57 9.88
N PHE A 150 8.23 -2.43 9.29
CA PHE A 150 7.32 -1.48 9.93
C PHE A 150 5.89 -2.03 10.04
N GLY A 151 5.36 -2.65 8.98
CA GLY A 151 4.05 -3.32 8.97
C GLY A 151 3.91 -4.37 10.07
N ASP A 152 4.87 -5.29 10.18
CA ASP A 152 4.89 -6.35 11.20
C ASP A 152 5.10 -5.80 12.62
N SER A 153 5.56 -4.56 12.72
CA SER A 153 5.80 -3.89 13.99
C SER A 153 4.66 -2.96 14.40
N VAL A 154 3.59 -2.78 13.61
CA VAL A 154 2.51 -1.84 13.99
C VAL A 154 1.89 -2.26 15.33
N SER A 155 1.68 -1.29 16.22
CA SER A 155 0.92 -1.51 17.45
C SER A 155 -0.56 -1.17 17.21
N GLU A 156 -1.48 -2.07 17.54
CA GLU A 156 -2.93 -1.80 17.47
C GLU A 156 -3.36 -0.68 18.45
N GLN A 157 -2.56 -0.42 19.49
CA GLN A 157 -2.88 0.54 20.55
C GLN A 157 -2.12 1.86 20.42
N ARG A 158 -0.99 1.86 19.71
CA ARG A 158 -0.11 3.02 19.55
C ARG A 158 0.04 3.30 18.06
N ARG A 159 -0.15 4.55 17.64
CA ARG A 159 0.05 5.00 16.24
C ARG A 159 1.54 5.13 15.90
N CYS A 160 2.30 4.09 16.21
CA CYS A 160 3.73 3.92 15.99
C CYS A 160 4.09 2.42 15.98
N CYS A 161 5.29 2.07 15.52
CA CYS A 161 5.77 0.69 15.64
C CYS A 161 5.95 0.31 17.12
N ASN A 162 5.60 -0.92 17.49
CA ASN A 162 5.93 -1.63 18.72
C ASN A 162 7.44 -1.89 18.85
N LEU A 163 8.17 -0.79 19.03
CA LEU A 163 9.59 -0.70 19.28
C LEU A 163 9.80 0.05 20.61
N HIS A 164 10.93 -0.20 21.26
CA HIS A 164 11.26 0.54 22.47
C HIS A 164 11.96 1.86 22.11
N TYR A 165 11.22 2.97 22.09
CA TYR A 165 11.72 4.30 21.72
C TYR A 165 12.43 5.03 22.88
N GLY A 166 12.46 4.43 24.07
CA GLY A 166 13.05 5.04 25.25
C GLY A 166 12.18 6.18 25.77
N ASP A 167 12.80 7.28 26.20
CA ASP A 167 12.06 8.35 26.88
C ASP A 167 11.07 9.11 25.97
N ALA A 168 11.13 8.96 24.64
CA ALA A 168 10.13 9.51 23.74
C ALA A 168 8.73 8.93 23.98
N GLU A 169 8.64 7.70 24.52
CA GLU A 169 7.35 7.10 24.89
C GLU A 169 6.62 7.85 25.99
N LYS A 170 7.30 8.74 26.72
CA LYS A 170 6.67 9.62 27.71
C LYS A 170 5.78 10.68 27.08
N GLY A 171 6.04 11.05 25.83
CA GLY A 171 5.21 11.99 25.07
C GLY A 171 4.10 11.32 24.26
N HIS A 172 3.95 9.99 24.31
CA HIS A 172 2.94 9.27 23.53
C HIS A 172 1.57 9.31 24.20
N ASP A 173 0.60 9.93 23.54
CA ASP A 173 -0.83 9.87 23.83
C ASP A 173 -1.63 10.03 22.52
N GLN A 174 -2.91 10.38 22.56
CA GLN A 174 -3.69 10.77 21.37
C GLN A 174 -3.03 11.92 20.60
N SER A 175 -2.41 12.85 21.32
CA SER A 175 -1.53 13.92 20.82
C SER A 175 -0.19 13.87 21.55
N TRP A 176 0.85 14.46 20.97
CA TRP A 176 2.16 14.53 21.63
C TRP A 176 2.09 15.39 22.89
N GLN A 177 2.54 14.82 24.02
CA GLN A 177 2.63 15.54 25.29
C GLN A 177 4.06 16.05 25.50
N ALA A 178 4.22 17.36 25.66
CA ALA A 178 5.53 17.98 25.92
C ALA A 178 5.90 17.83 27.41
N VAL A 179 6.69 16.82 27.74
CA VAL A 179 7.08 16.53 29.13
C VAL A 179 8.37 17.26 29.53
N PRO A 180 8.33 18.24 30.46
CA PRO A 180 9.53 18.97 30.89
C PRO A 180 10.64 18.06 31.42
N GLY A 181 11.88 18.39 31.09
CA GLY A 181 13.06 17.58 31.39
C GLY A 181 13.39 16.52 30.34
N TYR A 182 12.52 16.28 29.35
CA TYR A 182 12.74 15.36 28.24
C TYR A 182 12.97 16.07 26.89
N GLU A 183 13.34 17.34 26.93
CA GLU A 183 13.59 18.21 25.78
C GLU A 183 14.54 17.57 24.75
N TYR A 184 15.54 16.83 25.24
CA TYR A 184 16.51 16.17 24.37
C TYR A 184 15.87 15.18 23.38
N THR A 185 14.66 14.67 23.64
CA THR A 185 13.98 13.70 22.77
C THR A 185 13.57 14.29 21.42
N ILE A 186 13.40 15.62 21.34
CA ILE A 186 13.00 16.37 20.15
C ILE A 186 14.12 17.23 19.54
N ILE A 187 15.31 17.26 20.15
CA ILE A 187 16.49 17.93 19.60
C ILE A 187 17.00 17.21 18.35
N ASN A 188 17.39 17.97 17.31
CA ASN A 188 17.96 17.41 16.09
C ASN A 188 19.17 16.51 16.39
N PRO A 189 19.11 15.20 16.04
CA PRO A 189 20.17 14.25 16.34
C PRO A 189 21.34 14.32 15.35
N GLU A 190 21.36 15.20 14.35
CA GLU A 190 22.42 15.27 13.35
C GLU A 190 23.79 15.65 13.95
N ARG A 191 24.86 15.31 13.23
CA ARG A 191 26.25 15.60 13.64
C ARG A 191 26.49 17.11 13.67
N ARG A 192 27.07 17.61 14.76
CA ARG A 192 27.35 19.05 14.93
C ARG A 192 28.85 19.31 14.95
N GLU A 193 29.36 19.96 13.89
CA GLU A 193 30.80 20.32 13.78
C GLU A 193 31.29 21.19 14.94
N SER A 194 30.43 22.07 15.46
CA SER A 194 30.73 22.92 16.61
C SER A 194 31.13 22.13 17.85
N LEU A 195 30.56 20.94 18.06
CA LEU A 195 30.83 20.11 19.25
C LEU A 195 32.23 19.52 19.28
N ILE A 196 32.91 19.37 18.14
CA ILE A 196 34.26 18.80 18.08
C ILE A 196 35.23 19.68 18.89
N GLY A 197 35.07 21.01 18.80
CA GLY A 197 35.83 21.96 19.59
C GLY A 197 35.56 21.79 21.09
N ASP A 198 34.30 21.79 21.48
CA ASP A 198 33.88 21.69 22.89
C ASP A 198 34.29 20.37 23.53
N ILE A 199 34.14 19.25 22.80
CA ILE A 199 34.56 17.92 23.26
C ILE A 199 36.07 17.90 23.47
N PHE A 200 36.85 18.44 22.53
CA PHE A 200 38.30 18.54 22.68
C PHE A 200 38.69 19.32 23.94
N GLU A 201 38.04 20.46 24.20
CA GLU A 201 38.26 21.28 25.40
C GLU A 201 37.96 20.52 26.69
N VAL A 202 36.93 19.67 26.69
CA VAL A 202 36.62 18.82 27.84
C VAL A 202 37.68 17.74 28.02
N ILE A 203 37.98 16.95 26.99
CA ILE A 203 38.84 15.77 27.11
C ILE A 203 40.32 16.11 27.25
N ARG A 204 40.75 17.31 26.83
CA ARG A 204 42.11 17.79 27.07
C ARG A 204 42.37 18.16 28.52
N HIS A 205 41.34 18.31 29.36
CA HIS A 205 41.51 18.67 30.77
C HIS A 205 42.32 17.62 31.57
N ASP A 206 43.10 18.06 32.56
CA ASP A 206 43.98 17.19 33.38
C ASP A 206 43.27 16.09 34.17
N LYS A 207 41.93 16.14 34.26
CA LYS A 207 41.13 15.07 34.88
C LYS A 207 41.25 13.76 34.10
N PHE A 208 41.46 13.87 32.78
CA PHE A 208 41.68 12.76 31.86
C PHE A 208 43.16 12.40 31.72
N ALA A 209 44.09 13.09 32.38
CA ALA A 209 45.50 12.71 32.32
C ALA A 209 45.70 11.28 32.87
N GLU A 210 46.57 10.53 32.21
CA GLU A 210 47.03 9.24 32.71
C GLU A 210 47.77 9.44 34.03
N ARG A 211 47.34 8.73 35.07
CA ARG A 211 48.02 8.77 36.37
C ARG A 211 48.85 7.50 36.52
N PRO A 212 50.18 7.61 36.72
CA PRO A 212 50.98 6.45 37.05
C PRO A 212 50.45 5.87 38.36
N SER A 213 50.07 4.61 38.33
CA SER A 213 49.58 3.91 39.51
C SER A 213 50.66 2.99 40.03
N SER A 214 51.01 3.15 41.30
CA SER A 214 51.92 2.28 42.02
C SER A 214 51.30 0.93 42.41
N LEU A 215 50.03 0.68 42.04
CA LEU A 215 49.32 -0.54 42.37
C LEU A 215 49.78 -1.68 41.46
N HIS A 216 50.63 -2.56 42.00
CA HIS A 216 51.12 -3.78 41.34
C HIS A 216 50.68 -5.02 42.13
N LEU A 217 49.51 -5.56 41.79
CA LEU A 217 48.91 -6.70 42.51
C LEU A 217 49.25 -8.06 41.89
N GLY A 218 50.01 -8.10 40.78
CA GLY A 218 50.36 -9.35 40.11
C GLY A 218 50.97 -10.41 41.03
N HIS A 219 51.79 -9.98 42.01
CA HIS A 219 52.39 -10.87 43.02
C HIS A 219 51.36 -11.55 43.96
N LYS A 220 50.13 -11.04 44.05
CA LYS A 220 49.04 -11.62 44.85
C LYS A 220 48.15 -12.57 44.05
N VAL A 221 48.28 -12.59 42.72
CA VAL A 221 47.49 -13.42 41.82
C VAL A 221 48.13 -14.80 41.78
N ARG A 222 47.45 -15.79 42.35
CA ARG A 222 47.93 -17.18 42.38
C ARG A 222 47.44 -18.01 41.19
N TRP A 223 46.26 -17.68 40.68
CA TRP A 223 45.62 -18.35 39.56
C TRP A 223 44.67 -17.38 38.86
N ASP A 224 44.82 -17.23 37.55
CA ASP A 224 43.95 -16.42 36.70
C ASP A 224 43.65 -17.19 35.41
N SER A 225 42.42 -17.69 35.29
CA SER A 225 42.02 -18.52 34.15
C SER A 225 42.04 -17.75 32.83
N PHE A 226 41.91 -16.42 32.85
CA PHE A 226 41.93 -15.60 31.64
C PHE A 226 43.35 -15.45 31.06
N GLN A 227 44.40 -15.63 31.87
CA GLN A 227 45.78 -15.61 31.38
C GLN A 227 46.12 -16.82 30.50
N GLN A 228 45.29 -17.86 30.50
CA GLN A 228 45.45 -19.05 29.66
C GLN A 228 44.81 -18.89 28.27
N ILE A 229 43.99 -17.85 28.08
CA ILE A 229 43.32 -17.57 26.82
C ILE A 229 44.28 -16.75 25.93
N PRO A 230 44.53 -17.16 24.68
CA PRO A 230 45.29 -16.35 23.72
C PRO A 230 44.73 -14.94 23.58
N GLU A 231 45.61 -13.94 23.47
CA GLU A 231 45.21 -12.53 23.39
C GLU A 231 44.26 -12.25 22.22
N SER A 232 44.40 -12.95 21.08
CA SER A 232 43.49 -12.82 19.94
C SER A 232 42.05 -13.18 20.31
N LEU A 233 41.85 -14.30 21.00
CA LEU A 233 40.52 -14.71 21.46
C LEU A 233 39.98 -13.78 22.55
N LEU A 234 40.85 -13.22 23.40
CA LEU A 234 40.43 -12.20 24.37
C LEU A 234 39.94 -10.92 23.68
N ARG A 235 40.57 -10.51 22.57
CA ARG A 235 40.07 -9.37 21.76
C ARG A 235 38.69 -9.68 21.18
N ASP A 236 38.51 -10.85 20.57
CA ASP A 236 37.21 -11.28 20.03
C ASP A 236 36.13 -11.29 21.12
N ILE A 237 36.46 -11.78 22.32
CA ILE A 237 35.56 -11.75 23.48
C ILE A 237 35.24 -10.30 23.87
N PHE A 238 36.23 -9.40 23.95
CA PHE A 238 35.98 -8.01 24.31
C PHE A 238 35.09 -7.29 23.30
N ASP A 239 35.17 -7.63 22.02
CA ASP A 239 34.34 -7.05 20.97
C ASP A 239 32.88 -7.50 21.07
N LEU A 240 32.59 -8.63 21.72
CA LEU A 240 31.22 -9.09 22.00
C LEU A 240 30.63 -8.49 23.28
N LEU A 241 31.47 -8.03 24.21
CA LEU A 241 31.04 -7.51 25.51
C LEU A 241 30.69 -6.02 25.48
N ASP A 242 29.79 -5.60 26.36
CA ASP A 242 29.53 -4.19 26.66
C ASP A 242 30.62 -3.56 27.56
N ASN A 243 30.58 -2.23 27.73
CA ASN A 243 31.60 -1.52 28.51
C ASN A 243 31.60 -1.94 29.98
N GLU A 244 30.42 -2.14 30.57
CA GLU A 244 30.27 -2.53 31.97
C GLU A 244 30.86 -3.91 32.25
N SER A 245 30.64 -4.88 31.36
CA SER A 245 31.19 -6.23 31.47
C SER A 245 32.71 -6.23 31.32
N VAL A 246 33.28 -5.44 30.41
CA VAL A 246 34.74 -5.31 30.29
C VAL A 246 35.34 -4.68 31.54
N LEU A 247 34.71 -3.65 32.10
CA LEU A 247 35.14 -3.06 33.37
C LEU A 247 35.01 -4.04 34.54
N SER A 248 33.97 -4.88 34.53
CA SER A 248 33.77 -5.94 35.51
C SER A 248 34.83 -7.04 35.39
N LEU A 249 35.22 -7.43 34.17
CA LEU A 249 36.35 -8.33 33.93
C LEU A 249 37.67 -7.73 34.41
N CYS A 250 37.89 -6.43 34.17
CA CYS A 250 39.06 -5.71 34.70
C CYS A 250 39.08 -5.67 36.24
N ARG A 251 37.93 -5.75 36.91
CA ARG A 251 37.85 -5.86 38.37
C ARG A 251 38.09 -7.29 38.86
N ALA A 252 37.63 -8.28 38.10
CA ALA A 252 37.68 -9.70 38.45
C ALA A 252 39.03 -10.38 38.15
N SER A 253 39.74 -9.95 37.11
CA SER A 253 41.00 -10.53 36.66
C SER A 253 42.10 -9.47 36.58
N TRP A 254 43.21 -9.74 37.27
CA TRP A 254 44.40 -8.90 37.18
C TRP A 254 45.06 -9.02 35.81
N GLY A 255 45.07 -10.20 35.19
CA GLY A 255 45.62 -10.38 33.85
C GLY A 255 44.90 -9.52 32.80
N ILE A 256 43.56 -9.49 32.86
CA ILE A 256 42.74 -8.65 31.98
C ILE A 256 42.94 -7.16 32.27
N PHE A 257 43.01 -6.78 33.54
CA PHE A 257 43.30 -5.40 33.93
C PHE A 257 44.65 -4.93 33.39
N ASP A 258 45.71 -5.73 33.58
CA ASP A 258 47.06 -5.39 33.15
C ASP A 258 47.17 -5.28 31.63
N LEU A 259 46.56 -6.22 30.90
CA LEU A 259 46.50 -6.24 29.43
C LEU A 259 45.86 -4.97 28.85
N THR A 260 44.79 -4.49 29.46
CA THR A 260 43.99 -3.37 28.91
C THR A 260 44.43 -2.00 29.43
N ARG A 261 45.09 -1.92 30.59
CA ARG A 261 45.35 -0.67 31.31
C ARG A 261 46.14 0.38 30.52
N TYR A 262 47.16 -0.04 29.78
CA TYR A 262 48.07 0.87 29.05
C TYR A 262 47.88 0.82 27.53
N HIS A 263 46.90 0.05 27.06
CA HIS A 263 46.68 -0.16 25.63
C HIS A 263 45.73 0.91 25.06
N GLN A 264 46.26 2.09 24.74
CA GLN A 264 45.46 3.20 24.20
C GLN A 264 44.66 2.78 22.96
N GLY A 265 45.27 2.03 22.04
CA GLY A 265 44.60 1.56 20.83
C GLY A 265 43.40 0.64 21.10
N PHE A 266 43.37 -0.06 22.24
CA PHE A 266 42.22 -0.90 22.62
C PHE A 266 41.03 -0.02 22.99
N TRP A 267 41.24 0.96 23.86
CA TRP A 267 40.16 1.88 24.30
C TRP A 267 39.73 2.84 23.19
N GLU A 268 40.64 3.29 22.34
CA GLU A 268 40.34 4.07 21.13
C GLU A 268 39.44 3.27 20.16
N SER A 269 39.83 2.03 19.84
CA SER A 269 39.02 1.12 19.03
C SER A 269 37.64 0.91 19.67
N ARG A 270 37.60 0.69 20.98
CA ARG A 270 36.36 0.46 21.73
C ARG A 270 35.42 1.66 21.71
N ILE A 271 35.94 2.90 21.83
CA ILE A 271 35.12 4.11 21.69
C ILE A 271 34.50 4.15 20.29
N ARG A 272 35.29 3.90 19.24
CA ARG A 272 34.80 3.93 17.85
C ARG A 272 33.75 2.84 17.57
N THR A 273 33.94 1.64 18.09
CA THR A 273 33.04 0.50 17.79
C THR A 273 31.81 0.43 18.71
N LYS A 274 31.93 0.83 19.98
CA LYS A 274 30.84 0.76 20.97
C LYS A 274 30.08 2.06 21.17
N MET A 275 30.59 3.17 20.63
CA MET A 275 29.90 4.46 20.64
C MET A 275 29.82 5.08 19.24
N PRO A 276 29.38 4.34 18.21
CA PRO A 276 29.29 4.86 16.84
C PRO A 276 28.32 6.04 16.70
N TYR A 277 27.36 6.19 17.62
CA TYR A 277 26.49 7.35 17.72
C TYR A 277 27.21 8.63 18.23
N PHE A 278 28.41 8.54 18.81
CA PHE A 278 29.15 9.71 19.31
C PHE A 278 30.28 10.10 18.35
N GLU A 279 29.89 10.39 17.11
CA GLU A 279 30.79 10.70 15.99
C GLU A 279 31.79 11.81 16.31
N GLU A 280 31.33 12.89 16.94
CA GLU A 280 32.15 14.05 17.24
C GLU A 280 33.32 13.70 18.16
N LEU A 281 33.13 12.72 19.06
CA LEU A 281 34.20 12.20 19.90
C LEU A 281 35.19 11.34 19.09
N GLY A 282 34.68 10.48 18.20
CA GLY A 282 35.51 9.69 17.28
C GLY A 282 36.40 10.56 16.41
N ASP A 283 35.82 11.60 15.81
CA ASP A 283 36.53 12.59 14.99
C ASP A 283 37.55 13.37 15.79
N THR A 284 37.19 13.81 17.00
CA THR A 284 38.13 14.53 17.90
C THR A 284 39.35 13.67 18.20
N ILE A 285 39.15 12.38 18.50
CA ILE A 285 40.23 11.44 18.78
C ILE A 285 41.09 11.21 17.54
N ALA A 286 40.47 11.00 16.38
CA ALA A 286 41.18 10.72 15.13
C ALA A 286 41.99 11.94 14.64
N THR A 287 41.40 13.12 14.66
CA THR A 287 42.00 14.35 14.09
C THR A 287 42.96 15.06 15.04
N ARG A 288 42.77 14.95 16.37
CA ARG A 288 43.58 15.67 17.38
C ARG A 288 44.42 14.74 18.26
N ARG A 289 44.71 13.53 17.77
CA ARG A 289 45.42 12.48 18.51
C ARG A 289 46.72 12.95 19.15
N GLU A 290 47.56 13.67 18.39
CA GLU A 290 48.86 14.16 18.88
C GLU A 290 48.69 15.15 20.04
N SER A 291 47.70 16.05 19.92
CA SER A 291 47.37 17.06 20.92
C SER A 291 46.76 16.47 22.20
N LEU A 292 46.22 15.25 22.14
CA LEU A 292 45.70 14.54 23.31
C LEU A 292 46.82 13.91 24.16
N GLY A 293 48.04 13.71 23.64
CA GLY A 293 49.18 13.24 24.44
C GLY A 293 48.90 12.00 25.31
N ARG A 294 49.33 12.02 26.58
CA ARG A 294 49.10 10.93 27.57
C ARG A 294 47.76 11.07 28.31
N ARG A 295 46.65 11.03 27.59
CA ARG A 295 45.31 10.97 28.18
C ARG A 295 44.87 9.52 28.34
N ASP A 296 44.12 9.26 29.41
CA ASP A 296 43.55 7.95 29.74
C ASP A 296 42.23 7.77 29.00
N PHE A 297 42.28 7.06 27.87
CA PHE A 297 41.12 6.80 27.00
C PHE A 297 39.99 6.04 27.70
N ARG A 298 40.29 5.25 28.74
CA ARG A 298 39.24 4.62 29.55
C ARG A 298 38.45 5.65 30.36
N LYS A 299 39.10 6.70 30.87
CA LYS A 299 38.37 7.80 31.52
C LYS A 299 37.52 8.58 30.53
N ILE A 300 38.01 8.77 29.30
CA ILE A 300 37.26 9.41 28.22
C ILE A 300 36.03 8.56 27.88
N LEU A 301 36.19 7.24 27.71
CA LEU A 301 35.08 6.30 27.50
C LEU A 301 34.01 6.43 28.61
N LEU A 302 34.42 6.35 29.88
CA LEU A 302 33.52 6.45 31.03
C LEU A 302 32.78 7.80 31.08
N TRP A 303 33.49 8.90 30.81
CA TRP A 303 32.87 10.21 30.72
C TRP A 303 31.87 10.27 29.58
N ALA A 304 32.25 9.81 28.39
CA ALA A 304 31.40 9.86 27.21
C ALA A 304 30.14 9.02 27.40
N GLU A 305 30.25 7.85 28.02
CA GLU A 305 29.13 6.95 28.33
C GLU A 305 28.14 7.58 29.31
N GLU A 306 28.61 8.30 30.33
CA GLU A 306 27.74 9.00 31.28
C GLU A 306 27.21 10.32 30.72
N ALA A 307 28.04 11.07 29.99
CA ALA A 307 27.68 12.40 29.48
C ALA A 307 26.66 12.33 28.33
N SER A 308 26.70 11.26 27.52
CA SER A 308 25.73 11.01 26.44
C SER A 308 24.52 10.17 26.88
N LYS A 309 24.39 9.83 28.17
CA LYS A 309 23.33 8.96 28.66
C LYS A 309 21.97 9.67 28.56
N PRO A 310 20.96 9.11 27.87
CA PRO A 310 19.60 9.64 27.88
C PRO A 310 19.04 9.58 29.31
N ARG A 311 18.63 10.74 29.84
CA ARG A 311 18.03 10.89 31.17
C ARG A 311 17.28 12.21 31.28
N VAL A 312 16.31 12.27 32.20
CA VAL A 312 15.58 13.49 32.53
C VAL A 312 16.52 14.62 32.99
N GLY A 313 16.26 15.84 32.54
CA GLY A 313 16.98 17.06 32.90
C GLY A 313 18.36 17.19 32.28
N ILE A 314 18.66 16.43 31.21
CA ILE A 314 19.88 16.67 30.43
C ILE A 314 19.77 18.01 29.70
N SER A 315 20.78 18.85 29.85
CA SER A 315 20.85 20.16 29.20
C SER A 315 22.24 20.41 28.63
N GLY A 316 22.32 21.33 27.66
CA GLY A 316 23.57 21.78 27.04
C GLY A 316 23.97 20.97 25.80
N PHE A 317 25.24 21.11 25.42
CA PHE A 317 25.72 20.77 24.07
C PHE A 317 25.69 19.26 23.71
N LEU A 318 25.45 18.36 24.67
CA LEU A 318 25.35 16.90 24.43
C LEU A 318 23.93 16.38 24.26
N MET A 319 22.90 17.23 24.30
CA MET A 319 21.51 16.81 24.08
C MET A 319 21.32 16.10 22.74
N ALA A 320 21.90 16.64 21.66
CA ALA A 320 21.86 16.01 20.33
C ALA A 320 22.49 14.60 20.34
N VAL A 321 23.60 14.42 21.05
CA VAL A 321 24.27 13.12 21.18
C VAL A 321 23.43 12.15 22.01
N ALA A 322 22.77 12.62 23.06
CA ALA A 322 21.86 11.80 23.86
C ALA A 322 20.64 11.36 23.04
N ASN A 323 20.06 12.24 22.22
CA ASN A 323 18.98 11.86 21.31
C ASN A 323 19.46 10.88 20.25
N ARG A 324 20.62 11.13 19.62
CA ARG A 324 21.21 10.22 18.63
C ARG A 324 21.46 8.84 19.23
N ARG A 325 21.97 8.76 20.46
CA ARG A 325 22.16 7.48 21.18
C ARG A 325 20.84 6.75 21.41
N ARG A 326 19.77 7.46 21.76
CA ARG A 326 18.43 6.90 21.93
C ARG A 326 17.91 6.33 20.61
N ILE A 327 17.96 7.12 19.54
CA ILE A 327 17.49 6.73 18.20
C ILE A 327 18.33 5.57 17.64
N TRP A 328 19.65 5.60 17.84
CA TRP A 328 20.56 4.52 17.41
C TRP A 328 20.13 3.15 17.94
N ARG A 329 19.70 3.07 19.21
CA ARG A 329 19.18 1.82 19.81
C ARG A 329 17.87 1.36 19.18
N VAL A 330 17.06 2.27 18.65
CA VAL A 330 15.85 1.91 17.89
C VAL A 330 16.26 1.42 16.50
N CYS A 331 17.19 2.10 15.83
CA CYS A 331 17.76 1.63 14.56
C CYS A 331 18.39 0.23 14.69
N GLU A 332 19.06 -0.11 15.78
CA GLU A 332 19.59 -1.47 16.04
C GLU A 332 18.47 -2.52 16.24
N GLN A 333 17.29 -2.13 16.75
CA GLN A 333 16.12 -3.02 16.79
C GLN A 333 15.57 -3.26 15.38
N ILE A 334 15.45 -2.20 14.58
CA ILE A 334 14.97 -2.26 13.19
C ILE A 334 15.95 -3.07 12.33
N ALA A 335 17.25 -2.80 12.42
CA ALA A 335 18.29 -3.48 11.63
C ALA A 335 18.30 -5.00 11.85
N ARG A 336 18.10 -5.45 13.09
CA ARG A 336 18.01 -6.90 13.40
C ARG A 336 16.84 -7.58 12.68
N ARG A 337 15.69 -6.91 12.55
CA ARG A 337 14.53 -7.43 11.81
C ARG A 337 14.77 -7.31 10.30
N TYR A 338 15.29 -6.17 9.84
CA TYR A 338 15.61 -5.91 8.44
C TYR A 338 16.58 -6.93 7.83
N HIS A 339 17.66 -7.27 8.52
CA HIS A 339 18.63 -8.26 8.02
C HIS A 339 18.07 -9.69 7.99
N ALA A 340 17.01 -9.99 8.74
CA ALA A 340 16.33 -11.28 8.65
C ALA A 340 15.41 -11.36 7.41
N GLU A 341 14.90 -10.22 6.94
CA GLU A 341 14.04 -10.12 5.76
C GLU A 341 14.81 -9.97 4.45
N CYS A 342 16.05 -9.45 4.49
CA CYS A 342 16.87 -9.33 3.30
C CYS A 342 17.41 -10.69 2.85
N PRO A 343 17.27 -11.05 1.56
CA PRO A 343 17.90 -12.25 1.00
C PRO A 343 19.42 -12.22 1.22
N ASP A 344 20.05 -13.41 1.35
CA ASP A 344 21.51 -13.51 1.41
C ASP A 344 22.09 -12.93 0.09
N PRO A 345 22.92 -11.86 0.16
CA PRO A 345 23.52 -11.26 -1.02
C PRO A 345 24.41 -12.23 -1.81
N ASN A 346 24.83 -13.36 -1.22
CA ASN A 346 25.56 -14.42 -1.93
C ASN A 346 24.65 -15.42 -2.68
N SER A 347 23.32 -15.29 -2.59
CA SER A 347 22.35 -16.18 -3.24
C SER A 347 21.85 -15.68 -4.60
N GLU A 348 22.01 -14.39 -4.91
CA GLU A 348 21.56 -13.85 -6.21
C GLU A 348 22.56 -14.23 -7.30
N THR A 349 22.15 -15.13 -8.20
CA THR A 349 22.65 -15.06 -9.58
C THR A 349 22.18 -13.71 -10.13
N SER A 350 23.08 -12.81 -10.53
CA SER A 350 22.72 -11.47 -11.00
C SER A 350 21.69 -11.54 -12.13
N CYS A 351 20.50 -11.02 -11.91
CA CYS A 351 19.44 -10.91 -12.91
C CYS A 351 19.54 -9.53 -13.58
N GLU A 352 19.97 -9.47 -14.84
CA GLU A 352 20.10 -8.21 -15.57
C GLU A 352 18.73 -7.54 -15.78
N MET A 353 17.68 -8.36 -15.96
CA MET A 353 16.30 -7.89 -16.13
C MET A 353 15.81 -7.00 -15.00
N LYS A 354 16.30 -7.19 -13.77
CA LYS A 354 15.92 -6.36 -12.60
C LYS A 354 16.22 -4.87 -12.81
N SER A 355 17.19 -4.54 -13.67
CA SER A 355 17.59 -3.15 -13.94
C SER A 355 16.86 -2.50 -15.12
N ILE A 356 16.22 -3.29 -15.98
CA ILE A 356 15.59 -2.81 -17.22
C ILE A 356 14.10 -3.13 -17.30
N ALA A 357 13.59 -4.02 -16.47
CA ALA A 357 12.18 -4.35 -16.42
C ALA A 357 11.37 -3.16 -15.91
N VAL A 358 10.29 -2.87 -16.62
CA VAL A 358 9.21 -1.99 -16.17
C VAL A 358 8.03 -2.85 -15.76
N ALA A 359 7.26 -2.34 -14.81
CA ALA A 359 6.08 -3.02 -14.32
C ALA A 359 4.83 -2.28 -14.79
N ASN A 360 3.79 -3.03 -15.14
CA ASN A 360 2.45 -2.46 -15.26
C ASN A 360 1.81 -2.30 -13.87
N LYS A 361 0.52 -1.96 -13.83
CA LYS A 361 -0.28 -1.95 -12.60
C LYS A 361 -0.35 -3.35 -11.98
N MET A 362 -0.23 -3.45 -10.66
CA MET A 362 -0.57 -4.69 -9.95
C MET A 362 -2.10 -4.79 -9.77
N HIS A 363 -2.74 -5.42 -10.74
CA HIS A 363 -4.19 -5.63 -10.77
C HIS A 363 -4.64 -6.58 -9.67
N PHE A 364 -5.81 -6.32 -9.10
CA PHE A 364 -6.51 -7.25 -8.24
C PHE A 364 -6.99 -8.45 -9.05
N VAL A 365 -6.50 -9.63 -8.68
CA VAL A 365 -7.02 -10.93 -9.14
C VAL A 365 -7.62 -11.74 -7.98
N GLY A 366 -7.70 -11.11 -6.81
CA GLY A 366 -8.39 -11.61 -5.64
C GLY A 366 -8.72 -10.47 -4.70
N PHE A 367 -9.59 -10.75 -3.72
CA PHE A 367 -10.01 -9.79 -2.72
C PHE A 367 -10.20 -10.49 -1.38
N ASN A 368 -9.64 -9.89 -0.32
CA ASN A 368 -9.97 -10.18 1.05
C ASN A 368 -10.15 -8.86 1.82
N ASP A 369 -10.98 -8.86 2.86
CA ASP A 369 -11.23 -7.71 3.74
C ASP A 369 -10.10 -7.50 4.77
N LYS A 370 -9.11 -8.39 4.79
CA LYS A 370 -8.02 -8.40 5.76
C LYS A 370 -6.70 -8.02 5.15
N ALA A 371 -6.20 -6.90 5.60
CA ALA A 371 -4.96 -6.31 5.18
C ALA A 371 -3.75 -7.04 5.81
N VAL A 372 -3.06 -7.87 5.02
CA VAL A 372 -1.61 -8.19 5.10
C VAL A 372 -1.20 -8.81 3.76
N PHE A 373 -0.18 -8.25 3.09
CA PHE A 373 0.29 -8.72 1.79
C PHE A 373 1.78 -9.08 1.79
N ASP A 374 2.11 -10.30 1.36
CA ASP A 374 3.49 -10.68 1.02
C ASP A 374 3.71 -10.34 -0.46
N THR A 375 4.49 -9.28 -0.73
CA THR A 375 4.78 -8.87 -2.11
C THR A 375 5.99 -9.63 -2.62
N GLN A 376 5.83 -10.30 -3.75
CA GLN A 376 6.86 -11.14 -4.35
C GLN A 376 7.09 -10.76 -5.81
N GLN A 377 8.31 -10.96 -6.28
CA GLN A 377 8.70 -10.81 -7.68
C GLN A 377 9.41 -12.07 -8.14
N SER A 378 9.15 -12.46 -9.38
CA SER A 378 9.81 -13.60 -10.03
C SER A 378 10.21 -13.22 -11.44
N TYR A 379 11.52 -13.13 -11.67
CA TYR A 379 12.09 -12.92 -13.01
C TYR A 379 12.20 -14.29 -13.69
N TRP A 380 11.38 -14.51 -14.71
CA TRP A 380 11.38 -15.73 -15.49
C TRP A 380 12.51 -15.73 -16.51
N ILE A 381 12.82 -14.60 -17.12
CA ILE A 381 14.02 -14.39 -17.95
C ILE A 381 15.05 -13.62 -17.10
N ARG A 382 16.31 -14.05 -17.10
CA ARG A 382 17.39 -13.35 -16.37
C ARG A 382 18.25 -12.46 -17.25
N THR A 383 18.44 -12.86 -18.50
CA THR A 383 19.22 -12.16 -19.53
C THR A 383 18.58 -12.38 -20.91
N TRP A 384 18.80 -11.50 -21.88
CA TRP A 384 18.28 -11.70 -23.24
C TRP A 384 18.90 -12.93 -23.92
N ASP A 385 20.16 -13.24 -23.61
CA ASP A 385 20.83 -14.47 -24.08
C ASP A 385 20.04 -15.73 -23.72
N GLU A 386 19.35 -15.75 -22.58
CA GLU A 386 18.52 -16.87 -22.17
C GLU A 386 17.25 -17.00 -23.02
N TYR A 387 16.62 -15.87 -23.32
CA TYR A 387 15.44 -15.80 -24.18
C TYR A 387 15.78 -16.24 -25.61
N ASP A 388 16.90 -15.75 -26.14
CA ASP A 388 17.37 -16.02 -27.51
C ASP A 388 17.99 -17.42 -27.68
N ALA A 389 18.23 -18.15 -26.59
CA ALA A 389 18.88 -19.46 -26.62
C ALA A 389 18.06 -20.56 -27.32
N GLY A 390 16.80 -20.29 -27.70
CA GLY A 390 15.96 -21.25 -28.41
C GLY A 390 15.71 -22.52 -27.61
N ARG A 391 15.52 -22.40 -26.29
CA ARG A 391 15.31 -23.52 -25.37
C ARG A 391 13.82 -23.78 -25.15
N PRO A 392 13.38 -25.05 -25.10
CA PRO A 392 12.02 -25.34 -24.66
C PRO A 392 11.90 -24.99 -23.18
N TRP A 393 10.71 -24.53 -22.82
CA TRP A 393 10.42 -24.10 -21.46
C TRP A 393 9.09 -24.68 -21.00
N THR A 394 8.92 -24.75 -19.69
CA THR A 394 7.72 -25.31 -19.06
C THR A 394 7.09 -24.26 -18.17
N LEU A 395 5.79 -24.04 -18.36
CA LEU A 395 4.95 -23.26 -17.47
C LEU A 395 4.18 -24.18 -16.55
N LYS A 396 4.19 -23.88 -15.25
CA LYS A 396 3.36 -24.58 -14.27
C LYS A 396 2.49 -23.60 -13.50
N THR A 397 1.24 -24.00 -13.21
CA THR A 397 0.36 -23.30 -12.27
C THR A 397 0.08 -24.19 -11.07
N PHE A 398 -0.06 -23.58 -9.90
CA PHE A 398 -0.23 -24.27 -8.61
C PHE A 398 -1.53 -23.82 -7.96
N TRP A 399 -2.20 -24.78 -7.31
CA TRP A 399 -3.54 -24.61 -6.77
C TRP A 399 -3.64 -25.23 -5.38
N ASN A 400 -4.35 -24.58 -4.47
CA ASN A 400 -4.64 -25.12 -3.14
C ASN A 400 -5.79 -26.14 -3.16
N SER A 401 -6.09 -26.73 -2.01
CA SER A 401 -7.22 -27.66 -1.84
C SER A 401 -8.60 -27.03 -2.08
N ASP A 402 -8.71 -25.69 -1.97
CA ASP A 402 -9.93 -24.91 -2.20
C ASP A 402 -10.08 -24.46 -3.68
N TRP A 403 -9.20 -24.96 -4.56
CA TRP A 403 -9.15 -24.65 -5.99
C TRP A 403 -8.83 -23.17 -6.29
N ASP A 404 -8.17 -22.47 -5.37
CA ASP A 404 -7.59 -21.15 -5.62
C ASP A 404 -6.17 -21.28 -6.17
N MET A 405 -5.82 -20.42 -7.14
CA MET A 405 -4.46 -20.35 -7.65
C MET A 405 -3.50 -19.77 -6.60
N THR A 406 -2.43 -20.50 -6.28
CA THR A 406 -1.43 -20.14 -5.28
C THR A 406 -0.11 -19.69 -5.86
N GLY A 407 0.15 -20.00 -7.13
CA GLY A 407 1.39 -19.61 -7.78
C GLY A 407 1.49 -20.02 -9.25
N ILE A 408 2.53 -19.52 -9.90
CA ILE A 408 2.90 -19.80 -11.28
C ILE A 408 4.43 -19.87 -11.39
N SER A 409 4.96 -20.76 -12.22
CA SER A 409 6.40 -20.84 -12.46
C SER A 409 6.77 -21.12 -13.90
N VAL A 410 7.97 -20.68 -14.26
CA VAL A 410 8.63 -20.96 -15.53
C VAL A 410 9.97 -21.65 -15.27
N SER A 411 10.27 -22.68 -16.06
CA SER A 411 11.56 -23.39 -16.01
C SER A 411 12.07 -23.68 -17.41
N PHE A 412 13.37 -23.50 -17.65
CA PHE A 412 14.02 -23.83 -18.92
C PHE A 412 14.76 -25.16 -18.83
N GLY A 413 14.21 -26.22 -19.45
CA GLY A 413 14.80 -27.56 -19.38
C GLY A 413 14.87 -28.11 -17.94
N GLY A 414 16.05 -28.57 -17.51
CA GLY A 414 16.28 -29.16 -16.18
C GLY A 414 16.64 -28.18 -15.06
N GLU A 415 16.49 -26.87 -15.30
CA GLU A 415 16.76 -25.84 -14.29
C GLU A 415 15.70 -25.81 -13.18
N GLU A 416 16.05 -25.22 -12.04
CA GLU A 416 15.09 -24.98 -10.97
C GLU A 416 13.98 -24.02 -11.44
N PRO A 417 12.70 -24.32 -11.15
CA PRO A 417 11.59 -23.45 -11.52
C PRO A 417 11.67 -22.09 -10.85
N ARG A 418 11.48 -21.04 -11.65
CA ARG A 418 11.38 -19.65 -11.22
C ARG A 418 9.92 -19.38 -10.90
N MET A 419 9.59 -19.41 -9.61
CA MET A 419 8.22 -19.40 -9.11
C MET A 419 7.84 -18.02 -8.57
N PHE A 420 6.61 -17.61 -8.86
CA PHE A 420 5.87 -16.60 -8.11
C PHE A 420 4.78 -17.31 -7.31
N GLY A 421 4.60 -16.91 -6.05
CA GLY A 421 3.65 -17.56 -5.16
C GLY A 421 4.20 -18.82 -4.52
N LYS A 422 3.31 -19.74 -4.12
CA LYS A 422 3.67 -20.95 -3.38
C LYS A 422 3.07 -22.19 -4.02
N ARG A 423 3.79 -23.31 -3.88
CA ARG A 423 3.26 -24.63 -4.21
C ARG A 423 2.39 -25.14 -3.06
N GLY A 424 1.17 -25.57 -3.36
CA GLY A 424 0.32 -26.27 -2.40
C GLY A 424 0.97 -27.57 -1.92
N THR A 425 1.01 -27.77 -0.60
CA THR A 425 1.57 -28.98 0.04
C THR A 425 0.50 -29.83 0.74
N GLU A 426 -0.70 -29.29 0.85
CA GLU A 426 -1.86 -29.88 1.47
C GLU A 426 -2.52 -30.97 0.61
N GLU A 427 -3.30 -31.84 1.25
CA GLU A 427 -4.07 -32.87 0.55
C GLU A 427 -5.16 -32.22 -0.32
N GLY A 428 -5.17 -32.55 -1.61
CA GLY A 428 -6.09 -31.95 -2.59
C GLY A 428 -5.49 -30.78 -3.38
N ALA A 429 -4.31 -30.26 -2.99
CA ALA A 429 -3.56 -29.35 -3.84
C ALA A 429 -3.09 -30.05 -5.13
N TRP A 430 -3.00 -29.28 -6.21
CA TRP A 430 -2.64 -29.81 -7.54
C TRP A 430 -1.84 -28.80 -8.37
N GLU A 431 -1.21 -29.30 -9.43
CA GLU A 431 -0.43 -28.48 -10.36
C GLU A 431 -0.77 -28.81 -11.81
N THR A 432 -0.59 -27.84 -12.70
CA THR A 432 -0.62 -28.06 -14.15
C THR A 432 0.76 -27.87 -14.73
N SER A 433 0.96 -28.36 -15.96
CA SER A 433 2.22 -28.21 -16.67
C SER A 433 1.94 -28.10 -18.17
N LYS A 434 2.54 -27.08 -18.81
CA LYS A 434 2.58 -26.91 -20.26
C LYS A 434 4.03 -26.85 -20.69
N GLU A 435 4.46 -27.78 -21.53
CA GLU A 435 5.70 -27.63 -22.29
C GLU A 435 5.39 -26.74 -23.51
N VAL A 436 6.23 -25.73 -23.72
CA VAL A 436 6.08 -24.74 -24.79
C VAL A 436 7.33 -24.77 -25.66
N ALA A 437 7.10 -24.66 -26.97
CA ALA A 437 8.17 -24.66 -27.95
C ALA A 437 9.01 -23.38 -27.86
N PRO A 438 10.30 -23.43 -28.22
CA PRO A 438 11.18 -22.26 -28.12
C PRO A 438 10.75 -21.06 -28.93
N GLU A 439 10.03 -21.27 -30.05
CA GLU A 439 9.60 -20.20 -30.95
C GLU A 439 8.39 -19.42 -30.42
N THR A 440 7.82 -19.81 -29.28
CA THR A 440 6.61 -19.23 -28.73
C THR A 440 6.86 -18.67 -27.34
N TRP A 441 6.41 -17.44 -27.11
CA TRP A 441 6.43 -16.79 -25.81
C TRP A 441 5.05 -16.30 -25.36
N LEU A 442 4.96 -15.90 -24.10
CA LEU A 442 3.76 -15.39 -23.45
C LEU A 442 3.40 -14.00 -23.99
N ARG A 443 2.13 -13.84 -24.39
CA ARG A 443 1.51 -12.54 -24.65
C ARG A 443 0.82 -11.99 -23.40
N GLY A 444 0.26 -12.87 -22.56
CA GLY A 444 -0.43 -12.45 -21.33
C GLY A 444 -1.33 -13.54 -20.75
N PHE A 445 -2.23 -13.12 -19.87
CA PHE A 445 -3.12 -14.01 -19.13
C PHE A 445 -4.54 -13.45 -19.06
N VAL A 446 -5.53 -14.34 -19.12
CA VAL A 446 -6.91 -14.03 -18.72
C VAL A 446 -7.24 -14.83 -17.46
N PHE A 447 -7.40 -14.14 -16.34
CA PHE A 447 -7.76 -14.77 -15.07
C PHE A 447 -9.27 -14.94 -14.95
N HIS A 448 -9.72 -16.13 -14.60
CA HIS A 448 -11.12 -16.46 -14.36
C HIS A 448 -11.39 -16.39 -12.85
N LEU A 449 -12.11 -15.36 -12.44
CA LEU A 449 -12.30 -14.96 -11.06
C LEU A 449 -13.71 -15.31 -10.58
N ARG A 450 -13.82 -15.85 -9.38
CA ARG A 450 -15.12 -15.98 -8.72
C ARG A 450 -15.62 -14.59 -8.30
N PRO A 451 -16.81 -14.15 -8.72
CA PRO A 451 -17.39 -12.92 -8.18
C PRO A 451 -17.74 -13.11 -6.70
N ALA A 452 -17.49 -12.09 -5.88
CA ALA A 452 -17.98 -12.06 -4.51
C ALA A 452 -19.50 -11.81 -4.52
N ASN A 453 -20.22 -12.46 -3.62
CA ASN A 453 -21.61 -12.16 -3.34
C ASN A 453 -21.68 -10.94 -2.42
N SER A 454 -22.03 -9.80 -2.99
CA SER A 454 -22.14 -8.53 -2.30
C SER A 454 -23.12 -8.49 -1.12
N LEU A 455 -24.07 -9.42 -1.02
CA LEU A 455 -25.05 -9.48 0.08
C LEU A 455 -24.47 -10.10 1.36
N LEU A 456 -23.29 -10.72 1.26
CA LEU A 456 -22.68 -11.46 2.36
C LEU A 456 -21.45 -10.70 2.86
N LYS A 457 -21.51 -10.23 4.11
CA LYS A 457 -20.32 -9.74 4.80
C LYS A 457 -19.34 -10.88 4.98
N TRP A 458 -18.05 -10.62 4.77
CA TRP A 458 -17.00 -11.61 4.98
C TRP A 458 -17.03 -12.21 6.39
N GLU A 459 -17.27 -11.39 7.42
CA GLU A 459 -17.39 -11.85 8.82
C GLU A 459 -18.42 -12.97 9.00
N ASP A 460 -19.52 -12.89 8.26
CA ASP A 460 -20.62 -13.86 8.29
C ASP A 460 -20.42 -14.99 7.24
N ALA A 461 -19.62 -14.76 6.21
CA ALA A 461 -19.32 -15.69 5.13
C ALA A 461 -17.84 -15.63 4.69
N PRO A 462 -16.90 -16.27 5.43
CA PRO A 462 -15.45 -16.26 5.12
C PRO A 462 -15.06 -17.02 3.84
N TRP A 463 -16.03 -17.52 3.09
CA TRP A 463 -15.87 -18.14 1.78
C TRP A 463 -16.24 -17.17 0.65
N ASN A 464 -16.70 -15.97 0.99
CA ASN A 464 -17.13 -14.94 0.07
C ASN A 464 -15.97 -14.02 -0.36
N ASN A 465 -14.96 -14.59 -1.01
CA ASN A 465 -13.81 -13.87 -1.56
C ASN A 465 -13.84 -13.83 -3.09
N ILE A 466 -13.05 -12.93 -3.66
CA ILE A 466 -12.62 -13.03 -5.05
C ILE A 466 -11.31 -13.80 -5.06
N SER A 467 -11.23 -14.82 -5.90
CA SER A 467 -10.01 -15.59 -6.12
C SER A 467 -9.97 -16.16 -7.54
N VAL A 468 -8.76 -16.43 -8.02
CA VAL A 468 -8.52 -17.06 -9.31
C VAL A 468 -8.91 -18.55 -9.25
N LYS A 469 -9.92 -18.92 -10.06
CA LYS A 469 -10.40 -20.30 -10.23
C LYS A 469 -9.97 -20.95 -11.53
N GLY A 470 -9.62 -20.14 -12.51
CA GLY A 470 -9.01 -20.57 -13.76
C GLY A 470 -8.09 -19.51 -14.33
N ILE A 471 -7.27 -19.94 -15.29
CA ILE A 471 -6.36 -19.06 -16.02
C ILE A 471 -6.26 -19.53 -17.46
N THR A 472 -6.46 -18.61 -18.39
CA THR A 472 -6.14 -18.79 -19.81
C THR A 472 -4.81 -18.11 -20.10
N ILE A 473 -3.87 -18.90 -20.60
CA ILE A 473 -2.52 -18.45 -20.95
C ILE A 473 -2.52 -18.16 -22.45
N CYS A 474 -2.20 -16.91 -22.80
CA CYS A 474 -2.18 -16.44 -24.18
C CYS A 474 -0.73 -16.35 -24.68
N PHE A 475 -0.51 -16.76 -25.92
CA PHE A 475 0.79 -16.77 -26.58
C PHE A 475 0.74 -15.88 -27.84
N TYR A 476 1.88 -15.40 -28.32
CA TYR A 476 1.94 -14.64 -29.57
C TYR A 476 1.60 -15.49 -30.80
N ASP A 477 2.22 -16.67 -30.91
CA ASP A 477 2.16 -17.49 -32.12
C ASP A 477 1.52 -18.88 -31.90
N ALA A 478 0.76 -19.05 -30.81
CA ALA A 478 0.13 -20.33 -30.48
C ALA A 478 -1.27 -20.16 -29.89
N PHE A 479 -2.08 -21.20 -30.00
CA PHE A 479 -3.41 -21.23 -29.41
C PHE A 479 -3.36 -21.10 -27.87
N PRO A 480 -4.26 -20.30 -27.27
CA PRO A 480 -4.36 -20.19 -25.82
C PRO A 480 -4.63 -21.53 -25.13
N VAL A 481 -4.16 -21.65 -23.89
CA VAL A 481 -4.38 -22.84 -23.06
C VAL A 481 -5.05 -22.43 -21.76
N THR A 482 -6.18 -23.08 -21.43
CA THR A 482 -6.94 -22.81 -20.20
C THR A 482 -6.76 -23.91 -19.18
N TYR A 483 -6.55 -23.51 -17.92
CA TYR A 483 -6.46 -24.38 -16.75
C TYR A 483 -7.45 -23.94 -15.67
N GLY A 484 -7.95 -24.89 -14.88
CA GLY A 484 -8.94 -24.62 -13.82
C GLY A 484 -10.37 -24.49 -14.37
N ASP A 485 -11.19 -23.68 -13.69
CA ASP A 485 -12.57 -23.39 -14.07
C ASP A 485 -12.64 -22.12 -14.94
N ALA A 486 -13.30 -22.22 -16.09
CA ALA A 486 -13.53 -21.12 -17.01
C ALA A 486 -15.03 -21.05 -17.41
N SER A 487 -15.91 -21.42 -16.48
CA SER A 487 -17.36 -21.37 -16.69
C SER A 487 -17.88 -19.95 -16.84
N ASP A 488 -19.04 -19.82 -17.50
CA ASP A 488 -19.69 -18.54 -17.78
C ASP A 488 -20.13 -17.77 -16.53
N SER A 489 -20.16 -18.44 -15.38
CA SER A 489 -20.49 -17.87 -14.07
C SER A 489 -19.36 -17.02 -13.46
N LEU A 490 -18.16 -17.12 -14.01
CA LEU A 490 -16.97 -16.40 -13.54
C LEU A 490 -16.85 -15.03 -14.24
N MET A 491 -15.98 -14.19 -13.67
CA MET A 491 -15.51 -12.97 -14.32
C MET A 491 -14.15 -13.24 -14.98
N GLN A 492 -13.83 -12.51 -16.03
CA GLN A 492 -12.55 -12.56 -16.72
C GLN A 492 -11.78 -11.26 -16.49
N ARG A 493 -10.50 -11.38 -16.14
CA ARG A 493 -9.57 -10.27 -16.05
C ARG A 493 -8.41 -10.48 -17.03
N PRO A 494 -8.38 -9.76 -18.17
CA PRO A 494 -7.22 -9.77 -19.05
C PRO A 494 -6.07 -8.96 -18.45
N ILE A 495 -4.85 -9.46 -18.58
CA ILE A 495 -3.60 -8.76 -18.26
C ILE A 495 -2.59 -9.14 -19.34
N PHE A 496 -2.21 -8.18 -20.19
CA PHE A 496 -1.34 -8.43 -21.33
C PHE A 496 -0.03 -7.65 -21.29
N ALA A 497 0.95 -8.17 -22.03
CA ALA A 497 2.14 -7.41 -22.36
C ALA A 497 1.73 -6.21 -23.22
N ALA A 498 2.35 -5.06 -22.95
CA ALA A 498 2.18 -3.90 -23.80
C ALA A 498 2.73 -4.17 -25.21
N GLU A 499 2.31 -3.36 -26.17
CA GLU A 499 2.79 -3.46 -27.55
C GLU A 499 4.33 -3.37 -27.59
N ASP A 500 4.95 -4.23 -28.41
CA ASP A 500 6.40 -4.37 -28.57
C ASP A 500 7.21 -4.78 -27.31
N MET A 501 6.54 -5.19 -26.23
CA MET A 501 7.18 -5.57 -24.96
C MET A 501 7.15 -7.08 -24.73
N VAL A 502 8.19 -7.61 -24.08
CA VAL A 502 8.27 -9.03 -23.72
C VAL A 502 8.09 -9.21 -22.21
N ILE A 503 7.24 -10.16 -21.80
CA ILE A 503 7.10 -10.55 -20.40
C ILE A 503 8.39 -11.23 -19.94
N VAL A 504 9.13 -10.57 -19.05
CA VAL A 504 10.38 -11.10 -18.45
C VAL A 504 10.17 -11.69 -17.06
N GLY A 505 9.02 -11.42 -16.45
CA GLY A 505 8.67 -11.96 -15.15
C GLY A 505 7.30 -11.48 -14.69
N VAL A 506 7.00 -11.73 -13.43
CA VAL A 506 5.76 -11.33 -12.79
C VAL A 506 6.03 -10.82 -11.38
N GLU A 507 5.10 -10.04 -10.89
CA GLU A 507 5.06 -9.60 -9.51
C GLU A 507 3.64 -9.65 -8.97
N GLY A 508 3.50 -9.52 -7.67
CA GLY A 508 2.18 -9.48 -7.07
C GLY A 508 2.20 -9.73 -5.58
N GLN A 509 1.01 -9.92 -5.04
CA GLN A 509 0.76 -10.07 -3.61
C GLN A 509 0.01 -11.36 -3.34
N LEU A 510 0.38 -12.05 -2.27
CA LEU A 510 -0.36 -13.20 -1.75
C LEU A 510 -1.30 -12.77 -0.63
N ALA A 511 -2.48 -13.39 -0.57
CA ALA A 511 -3.46 -13.16 0.50
C ALA A 511 -2.93 -13.66 1.86
N LYS A 512 -3.38 -13.04 2.96
CA LYS A 512 -3.16 -13.57 4.31
C LYS A 512 -4.01 -14.81 4.55
N GLN A 513 -3.43 -15.83 5.14
CA GLN A 513 -4.10 -17.11 5.37
C GLN A 513 -4.54 -17.30 6.81
N GLU A 514 -5.85 -17.48 7.01
CA GLU A 514 -6.44 -17.76 8.34
C GLU A 514 -6.73 -19.24 8.57
N LYS A 515 -7.04 -20.00 7.52
CA LYS A 515 -7.18 -21.46 7.63
C LYS A 515 -5.80 -22.08 7.83
N GLN A 516 -5.60 -22.71 8.99
CA GLN A 516 -4.44 -23.57 9.21
C GLN A 516 -4.40 -24.64 8.11
N ASP A 517 -3.21 -24.86 7.54
CA ASP A 517 -2.89 -25.92 6.57
C ASP A 517 -3.41 -25.77 5.13
N VAL A 518 -4.00 -24.65 4.74
CA VAL A 518 -4.20 -24.35 3.30
C VAL A 518 -2.97 -23.57 2.81
N THR A 519 -2.72 -23.44 1.50
CA THR A 519 -1.69 -22.53 0.97
C THR A 519 -2.30 -21.18 0.53
N PRO A 520 -1.63 -20.02 0.71
CA PRO A 520 -2.22 -18.72 0.39
C PRO A 520 -2.38 -18.53 -1.12
N TRP A 521 -3.45 -17.85 -1.55
CA TRP A 521 -3.74 -17.58 -2.96
C TRP A 521 -3.24 -16.20 -3.41
N ILE A 522 -3.24 -15.98 -4.73
CA ILE A 522 -2.81 -14.73 -5.35
C ILE A 522 -3.91 -13.66 -5.21
N LEU A 523 -3.55 -12.49 -4.66
CA LEU A 523 -4.45 -11.35 -4.46
C LEU A 523 -4.24 -10.27 -5.51
N ARG A 524 -2.97 -9.92 -5.77
CA ARG A 524 -2.61 -9.03 -6.88
C ARG A 524 -1.64 -9.71 -7.83
N PHE A 525 -1.71 -9.34 -9.09
CA PHE A 525 -0.84 -9.84 -10.13
C PHE A 525 -0.47 -8.71 -11.09
N GLY A 526 0.81 -8.59 -11.40
CA GLY A 526 1.38 -7.64 -12.35
C GLY A 526 2.45 -8.33 -13.21
N LEU A 527 2.69 -7.75 -14.38
CA LEU A 527 3.68 -8.22 -15.33
C LEU A 527 4.93 -7.36 -15.24
N LEU A 528 6.09 -8.02 -15.20
CA LEU A 528 7.39 -7.40 -15.42
C LEU A 528 7.74 -7.57 -16.90
N GLN A 529 7.95 -6.45 -17.59
CA GLN A 529 8.09 -6.40 -19.04
C GLN A 529 9.34 -5.61 -19.44
N ALA A 530 9.93 -5.95 -20.58
CA ALA A 530 11.09 -5.22 -21.12
C ALA A 530 11.10 -5.22 -22.65
N TYR A 531 11.68 -4.18 -23.25
CA TYR A 531 11.88 -4.08 -24.70
C TYR A 531 12.92 -5.08 -25.17
N SER A 532 12.56 -5.89 -26.17
CA SER A 532 13.53 -6.77 -26.83
C SER A 532 14.44 -5.95 -27.76
N GLY A 533 15.74 -5.92 -27.47
CA GLY A 533 16.75 -5.22 -28.28
C GLY A 533 17.30 -3.91 -27.69
N ASP A 534 18.50 -3.51 -28.12
CA ASP A 534 19.18 -2.28 -27.68
C ASP A 534 18.80 -1.04 -28.52
N ASP A 535 18.29 -1.23 -29.73
CA ASP A 535 17.93 -0.15 -30.65
C ASP A 535 16.46 0.24 -30.47
N GLY A 536 16.21 1.35 -29.78
CA GLY A 536 14.87 1.93 -29.67
C GLY A 536 14.27 1.97 -28.27
N ARG A 537 15.08 1.82 -27.21
CA ARG A 537 14.62 2.17 -25.85
C ARG A 537 14.00 3.57 -25.91
N PRO A 538 12.70 3.73 -25.59
CA PRO A 538 12.14 5.05 -25.47
C PRO A 538 12.88 5.81 -24.35
N ASP A 539 12.83 7.15 -24.39
CA ASP A 539 13.51 7.99 -23.40
C ASP A 539 13.23 7.51 -21.97
N SER A 540 14.21 7.65 -21.07
CA SER A 540 14.02 7.30 -19.66
C SER A 540 12.77 7.98 -19.10
N GLY A 541 11.76 7.18 -18.72
CA GLY A 541 10.46 7.68 -18.24
C GLY A 541 9.28 7.40 -19.17
N TYR A 542 9.47 6.75 -20.33
CA TYR A 542 8.35 6.17 -21.07
C TYR A 542 7.91 4.85 -20.40
N TYR A 543 6.61 4.73 -20.17
CA TYR A 543 6.02 3.54 -19.59
C TYR A 543 4.79 3.15 -20.41
N PRO A 544 4.61 1.86 -20.68
CA PRO A 544 3.47 1.41 -21.48
C PRO A 544 2.15 1.73 -20.78
N GLU A 545 1.20 2.28 -21.54
CA GLU A 545 -0.17 2.48 -21.06
C GLU A 545 -0.89 1.13 -21.03
N VAL A 546 -1.65 0.91 -19.96
CA VAL A 546 -2.50 -0.27 -19.79
C VAL A 546 -3.82 0.02 -20.48
N GLY A 547 -4.25 -0.87 -21.39
CA GLY A 547 -5.55 -0.72 -22.06
C GLY A 547 -6.69 -0.65 -21.04
N ASP A 548 -7.71 0.15 -21.33
CA ASP A 548 -8.85 0.36 -20.43
C ASP A 548 -9.57 -0.96 -20.09
N GLU A 549 -9.55 -1.93 -21.01
CA GLU A 549 -10.12 -3.25 -20.80
C GLU A 549 -9.39 -4.08 -19.74
N GLU A 550 -8.08 -3.91 -19.58
CA GLU A 550 -7.26 -4.62 -18.58
C GLU A 550 -7.51 -4.11 -17.16
N GLN A 551 -8.04 -2.88 -17.04
CA GLN A 551 -8.35 -2.25 -15.76
C GLN A 551 -9.70 -2.70 -15.19
N MET A 552 -10.44 -3.57 -15.89
CA MET A 552 -11.82 -3.96 -15.56
C MET A 552 -11.99 -5.49 -15.42
N SER A 553 -12.93 -5.92 -14.59
CA SER A 553 -13.37 -7.33 -14.57
C SER A 553 -14.59 -7.51 -15.44
N TRP A 554 -14.54 -8.41 -16.42
CA TRP A 554 -15.61 -8.61 -17.39
C TRP A 554 -16.43 -9.86 -17.08
N SER A 555 -17.76 -9.80 -17.14
CA SER A 555 -18.58 -11.00 -16.99
C SER A 555 -18.35 -11.97 -18.17
N SER A 556 -17.99 -13.22 -17.91
CA SER A 556 -17.87 -14.25 -18.96
C SER A 556 -19.15 -14.39 -19.78
N THR A 557 -20.32 -14.32 -19.13
CA THR A 557 -21.62 -14.37 -19.81
C THR A 557 -21.79 -13.20 -20.78
N SER A 558 -21.34 -11.99 -20.42
CA SER A 558 -21.41 -10.83 -21.31
C SER A 558 -20.43 -10.93 -22.47
N LEU A 559 -19.22 -11.44 -22.24
CA LEU A 559 -18.23 -11.64 -23.30
C LEU A 559 -18.67 -12.71 -24.31
N ALA A 560 -19.42 -13.73 -23.88
CA ALA A 560 -19.97 -14.75 -24.75
C ALA A 560 -21.00 -14.21 -25.77
N LEU A 561 -21.47 -12.97 -25.61
CA LEU A 561 -22.31 -12.28 -26.60
C LEU A 561 -21.51 -11.71 -27.78
N LEU A 562 -20.19 -11.62 -27.64
CA LEU A 562 -19.28 -11.12 -28.65
C LEU A 562 -18.68 -12.30 -29.43
N ASP A 563 -18.37 -12.09 -30.71
CA ASP A 563 -17.64 -13.09 -31.52
C ASP A 563 -16.20 -13.27 -30.98
N GLU A 564 -15.61 -12.17 -30.52
CA GLU A 564 -14.31 -12.11 -29.86
C GLU A 564 -14.34 -11.05 -28.73
N PRO A 565 -13.58 -11.25 -27.64
CA PRO A 565 -13.49 -10.25 -26.57
C PRO A 565 -12.96 -8.90 -27.07
N THR A 566 -13.32 -7.81 -26.39
CA THR A 566 -12.95 -6.44 -26.78
C THR A 566 -11.44 -6.25 -26.92
N TRP A 567 -10.65 -6.83 -26.04
CA TRP A 567 -9.17 -6.76 -26.06
C TRP A 567 -8.51 -7.63 -27.15
N GLU A 568 -9.27 -8.47 -27.85
CA GLU A 568 -8.80 -9.19 -29.04
C GLU A 568 -9.40 -8.63 -30.34
N SER A 569 -10.35 -7.69 -30.25
CA SER A 569 -11.07 -7.20 -31.42
C SER A 569 -10.42 -5.95 -32.02
N ASP A 570 -10.09 -6.03 -33.30
CA ASP A 570 -9.71 -4.85 -34.09
C ASP A 570 -10.93 -3.98 -34.47
N SER A 571 -12.15 -4.51 -34.30
CA SER A 571 -13.39 -3.89 -34.77
C SER A 571 -14.20 -3.20 -33.68
N LEU A 572 -14.11 -3.69 -32.44
CA LEU A 572 -14.81 -3.15 -31.29
C LEU A 572 -13.88 -2.26 -30.48
N LYS A 573 -14.32 -1.03 -30.19
CA LYS A 573 -13.63 -0.12 -29.27
C LYS A 573 -14.43 0.02 -27.99
N PHE A 574 -13.78 -0.14 -26.85
CA PHE A 574 -14.36 0.22 -25.55
C PHE A 574 -14.02 1.67 -25.22
N VAL A 575 -15.03 2.44 -24.82
CA VAL A 575 -14.87 3.87 -24.48
C VAL A 575 -15.58 4.16 -23.17
N HIS A 576 -14.93 4.92 -22.29
CA HIS A 576 -15.51 5.40 -21.03
C HIS A 576 -14.91 6.77 -20.62
N ASN A 577 -15.58 7.53 -19.75
CA ASN A 577 -15.08 8.84 -19.27
C ASN A 577 -14.49 8.76 -17.85
N GLY A 578 -13.62 7.78 -17.59
CA GLY A 578 -13.08 7.55 -16.24
C GLY A 578 -14.11 6.99 -15.24
N PHE A 579 -13.64 6.69 -14.04
CA PHE A 579 -14.43 6.20 -12.91
C PHE A 579 -13.99 6.97 -11.67
N ASP A 580 -14.90 7.69 -11.02
CA ASP A 580 -14.65 8.33 -9.71
C ASP A 580 -15.31 7.46 -8.63
N PRO A 581 -14.55 6.62 -7.89
CA PRO A 581 -15.09 5.92 -6.75
C PRO A 581 -15.49 6.96 -5.71
N GLY A 582 -16.80 7.13 -5.46
CA GLY A 582 -17.24 8.02 -4.38
C GLY A 582 -16.61 7.60 -3.04
N GLU A 583 -16.33 8.56 -2.15
CA GLU A 583 -15.66 8.37 -0.83
C GLU A 583 -16.25 7.26 0.08
N TYR A 584 -17.41 6.71 -0.26
CA TYR A 584 -18.14 5.71 0.52
C TYR A 584 -18.17 4.30 -0.10
N THR A 585 -17.47 4.06 -1.21
CA THR A 585 -17.35 2.71 -1.78
C THR A 585 -16.04 2.06 -1.35
N THR A 586 -16.12 1.01 -0.52
CA THR A 586 -14.97 0.18 -0.12
C THR A 586 -14.51 -0.77 -1.24
N VAL A 587 -15.06 -0.65 -2.45
CA VAL A 587 -14.90 -1.62 -3.55
C VAL A 587 -14.26 -0.93 -4.74
N GLU A 588 -13.01 -1.29 -5.01
CA GLU A 588 -12.27 -0.88 -6.21
C GLU A 588 -13.01 -1.28 -7.50
N PRO A 589 -12.93 -0.49 -8.58
CA PRO A 589 -13.59 -0.79 -9.85
C PRO A 589 -13.24 -2.17 -10.40
N GLU A 590 -12.02 -2.62 -10.14
CA GLU A 590 -11.53 -3.95 -10.49
C GLU A 590 -12.32 -5.10 -9.86
N HIS A 591 -12.96 -4.90 -8.70
CA HIS A 591 -13.78 -5.94 -8.07
C HIS A 591 -15.19 -6.03 -8.66
N ILE A 592 -15.60 -5.08 -9.50
CA ILE A 592 -16.96 -4.97 -10.01
C ILE A 592 -17.05 -5.72 -11.36
N PRO A 593 -17.96 -6.70 -11.52
CA PRO A 593 -18.22 -7.32 -12.81
C PRO A 593 -18.87 -6.31 -13.77
N MET A 594 -18.14 -5.93 -14.81
CA MET A 594 -18.64 -5.21 -15.97
C MET A 594 -19.52 -6.14 -16.80
N ARG A 595 -20.70 -5.64 -17.16
CA ARG A 595 -21.69 -6.36 -17.95
C ARG A 595 -22.02 -5.57 -19.19
N ILE A 596 -22.31 -6.29 -20.27
CA ILE A 596 -22.59 -5.73 -21.58
C ILE A 596 -24.06 -5.96 -21.92
N LEU A 597 -24.76 -4.89 -22.29
CA LEU A 597 -26.04 -4.96 -23.00
C LEU A 597 -25.77 -4.72 -24.48
N MET A 598 -25.78 -5.79 -25.27
CA MET A 598 -25.57 -5.71 -26.71
C MET A 598 -26.82 -5.17 -27.42
N LEU A 599 -26.68 -3.99 -28.03
CA LEU A 599 -27.71 -3.34 -28.82
C LEU A 599 -27.80 -3.96 -30.22
N GLY A 600 -26.66 -4.36 -30.79
CA GLY A 600 -26.59 -5.06 -32.07
C GLY A 600 -25.16 -5.16 -32.58
N ASN A 601 -24.82 -6.22 -33.31
CA ASN A 601 -23.45 -6.43 -33.81
C ASN A 601 -23.28 -5.92 -35.26
N ARG A 602 -24.35 -5.40 -35.84
CA ARG A 602 -24.41 -4.89 -37.22
C ARG A 602 -25.37 -3.71 -37.30
N PRO A 603 -25.19 -2.79 -38.28
CA PRO A 603 -26.09 -1.65 -38.46
C PRO A 603 -27.57 -2.04 -38.65
N ASP A 604 -27.86 -3.21 -39.24
CA ASP A 604 -29.23 -3.71 -39.41
C ASP A 604 -29.87 -4.18 -38.10
N GLU A 605 -29.10 -4.67 -37.13
CA GLU A 605 -29.61 -5.01 -35.79
C GLU A 605 -29.91 -3.76 -34.97
N LEU A 606 -29.09 -2.72 -35.09
CA LEU A 606 -29.35 -1.43 -34.44
C LEU A 606 -30.65 -0.81 -34.96
N ALA A 607 -30.92 -0.97 -36.26
CA ALA A 607 -32.17 -0.56 -36.89
C ALA A 607 -33.37 -1.47 -36.55
N ASN A 608 -33.21 -2.50 -35.71
CA ASN A 608 -34.31 -3.32 -35.24
C ASN A 608 -34.69 -3.03 -33.78
N ILE A 609 -33.98 -2.15 -33.08
CA ILE A 609 -34.27 -1.81 -31.68
C ILE A 609 -35.67 -1.16 -31.60
N ARG A 610 -36.53 -1.71 -30.75
CA ARG A 610 -37.88 -1.19 -30.48
C ARG A 610 -37.93 -0.37 -29.20
N SER A 611 -37.24 -0.82 -28.16
CA SER A 611 -37.19 -0.09 -26.89
C SER A 611 -35.99 -0.51 -26.07
N ILE A 612 -35.56 0.42 -25.21
CA ILE A 612 -34.60 0.16 -24.13
C ILE A 612 -35.28 0.47 -22.80
N SER A 613 -35.06 -0.37 -21.80
CA SER A 613 -35.65 -0.18 -20.47
C SER A 613 -34.61 -0.29 -19.37
N ALA A 614 -34.80 0.48 -18.30
CA ALA A 614 -33.98 0.43 -17.09
C ALA A 614 -34.83 0.01 -15.88
N CYS A 615 -34.33 -0.94 -15.08
CA CYS A 615 -34.97 -1.34 -13.83
C CYS A 615 -34.55 -0.37 -12.72
N ILE A 616 -35.52 0.25 -12.06
CA ILE A 616 -35.31 1.29 -11.07
C ILE A 616 -35.65 0.77 -9.68
N ASN A 617 -34.69 0.87 -8.77
CA ASN A 617 -34.97 0.65 -7.37
C ASN A 617 -35.39 1.95 -6.70
N ARG A 618 -36.68 2.04 -6.35
CA ARG A 618 -37.29 3.21 -5.69
C ARG A 618 -37.33 3.11 -4.15
N LYS A 619 -36.58 2.18 -3.55
CA LYS A 619 -36.67 1.85 -2.11
C LYS A 619 -35.54 2.41 -1.23
N GLY A 620 -34.55 3.11 -1.80
CA GLY A 620 -33.51 3.78 -1.02
C GLY A 620 -34.06 5.05 -0.37
N ILE A 621 -34.16 5.11 0.96
CA ILE A 621 -34.46 6.34 1.68
C ILE A 621 -33.17 6.77 2.39
N CYS A 622 -32.66 7.96 2.06
CA CYS A 622 -31.54 8.59 2.75
C CYS A 622 -32.05 9.74 3.61
N GLU A 623 -31.60 9.87 4.85
CA GLU A 623 -32.00 10.96 5.75
C GLU A 623 -30.80 11.88 6.00
N TYR A 624 -30.88 13.13 5.54
CA TYR A 624 -29.83 14.15 5.67
C TYR A 624 -30.43 15.40 6.29
N ASP A 625 -29.82 15.93 7.35
CA ASP A 625 -30.31 17.11 8.08
C ASP A 625 -31.80 17.04 8.43
N SER A 626 -32.28 15.85 8.84
CA SER A 626 -33.69 15.59 9.18
C SER A 626 -34.67 15.61 8.00
N ASN A 627 -34.17 15.62 6.75
CA ASN A 627 -34.96 15.46 5.52
C ASN A 627 -34.75 14.07 4.92
N LYS A 628 -35.83 13.42 4.49
CA LYS A 628 -35.80 12.12 3.80
C LYS A 628 -35.80 12.32 2.29
N TYR A 629 -34.86 11.70 1.59
CA TYR A 629 -34.71 11.70 0.13
C TYR A 629 -34.86 10.28 -0.40
N PHE A 630 -35.51 10.13 -1.56
CA PHE A 630 -35.44 8.89 -2.32
C PHE A 630 -34.20 8.91 -3.20
N GLU A 631 -33.29 7.94 -3.04
CA GLU A 631 -32.25 7.65 -4.03
C GLU A 631 -32.82 6.60 -4.99
N ASN A 632 -33.43 7.06 -6.09
CA ASN A 632 -33.73 6.17 -7.22
C ASN A 632 -32.40 5.77 -7.87
N ALA A 633 -32.21 4.48 -8.12
CA ALA A 633 -31.00 3.99 -8.78
C ALA A 633 -31.35 2.99 -9.89
N VAL A 634 -30.64 3.10 -11.02
CA VAL A 634 -30.68 2.09 -12.07
C VAL A 634 -29.94 0.85 -11.60
N THR A 635 -30.62 -0.28 -11.59
CA THR A 635 -30.07 -1.56 -11.13
C THR A 635 -29.91 -2.57 -12.27
N ASN A 636 -30.64 -2.43 -13.37
CA ASN A 636 -30.49 -3.34 -14.51
C ASN A 636 -30.98 -2.66 -15.80
N MET A 637 -30.64 -3.22 -16.96
CA MET A 637 -31.12 -2.76 -18.26
C MET A 637 -31.50 -3.91 -19.19
N ARG A 638 -32.43 -3.64 -20.11
CA ARG A 638 -32.84 -4.56 -21.18
C ARG A 638 -33.15 -3.83 -22.48
N VAL A 639 -33.03 -4.53 -23.60
CA VAL A 639 -33.37 -4.03 -24.94
C VAL A 639 -34.29 -5.02 -25.65
N SER A 640 -35.33 -4.49 -26.31
CA SER A 640 -36.29 -5.27 -27.10
C SER A 640 -36.23 -4.90 -28.58
N PHE A 641 -36.61 -5.84 -29.45
CA PHE A 641 -36.49 -5.71 -30.90
C PHE A 641 -37.86 -5.76 -31.60
N ALA A 642 -37.97 -5.06 -32.73
CA ALA A 642 -39.20 -4.90 -33.49
C ALA A 642 -39.58 -6.16 -34.31
N ASP A 643 -38.61 -6.98 -34.66
CA ASP A 643 -38.77 -8.21 -35.43
C ASP A 643 -39.15 -9.44 -34.59
N GLY A 644 -39.32 -9.25 -33.28
CA GLY A 644 -39.68 -10.32 -32.35
C GLY A 644 -38.50 -11.19 -31.90
N GLN A 645 -37.25 -10.75 -32.14
CA GLN A 645 -36.10 -11.34 -31.46
C GLN A 645 -36.28 -11.28 -29.93
N GLU A 646 -35.62 -12.23 -29.25
CA GLU A 646 -35.66 -12.32 -27.80
C GLU A 646 -35.06 -11.06 -27.15
N THR A 647 -35.76 -10.54 -26.14
CA THR A 647 -35.29 -9.38 -25.36
C THR A 647 -33.96 -9.72 -24.72
N ARG A 648 -32.93 -8.91 -24.98
CA ARG A 648 -31.63 -9.05 -24.35
C ARG A 648 -31.65 -8.29 -23.02
N VAL A 649 -31.18 -8.91 -21.95
CA VAL A 649 -31.15 -8.33 -20.60
C VAL A 649 -29.70 -8.37 -20.10
N MET A 650 -29.26 -7.31 -19.42
CA MET A 650 -27.90 -7.22 -18.89
C MET A 650 -27.65 -8.18 -17.71
N ARG A 651 -28.69 -8.40 -16.88
CA ARG A 651 -28.71 -9.43 -15.82
C ARG A 651 -30.03 -10.20 -15.85
N GLU A 652 -29.99 -11.52 -16.00
CA GLU A 652 -31.20 -12.36 -15.98
C GLU A 652 -31.87 -12.38 -14.60
N PHE A 653 -31.06 -12.50 -13.55
CA PHE A 653 -31.49 -12.55 -12.15
C PHE A 653 -30.75 -11.49 -11.33
N ASP A 654 -31.32 -11.11 -10.20
CA ASP A 654 -30.64 -10.31 -9.18
C ASP A 654 -29.59 -11.17 -8.44
N ASP A 655 -28.74 -10.52 -7.64
CA ASP A 655 -27.61 -11.17 -6.96
C ASP A 655 -28.06 -12.19 -5.89
N ASP A 656 -29.33 -12.12 -5.45
CA ASP A 656 -29.98 -13.12 -4.58
C ASP A 656 -30.69 -14.26 -5.36
N GLY A 657 -30.62 -14.24 -6.69
CA GLY A 657 -31.29 -15.18 -7.59
C GLY A 657 -32.76 -14.86 -7.85
N SER A 658 -33.28 -13.74 -7.35
CA SER A 658 -34.65 -13.33 -7.61
C SER A 658 -34.83 -12.75 -9.02
N SER A 659 -36.06 -12.83 -9.54
CA SER A 659 -36.44 -12.21 -10.81
C SER A 659 -36.70 -10.71 -10.65
N TRP A 660 -36.34 -9.93 -11.66
CA TRP A 660 -36.61 -8.49 -11.69
C TRP A 660 -38.13 -8.19 -11.70
N PRO A 661 -38.65 -7.37 -10.78
CA PRO A 661 -40.07 -7.02 -10.77
C PRO A 661 -40.44 -6.18 -12.00
N GLU A 662 -41.44 -6.61 -12.77
CA GLU A 662 -41.86 -5.93 -14.01
C GLU A 662 -42.36 -4.50 -13.76
N GLU A 663 -42.93 -4.22 -12.58
CA GLU A 663 -43.39 -2.88 -12.20
C GLU A 663 -42.28 -1.83 -12.01
N ASN A 664 -41.02 -2.25 -11.94
CA ASN A 664 -39.88 -1.37 -11.70
C ASN A 664 -39.16 -0.93 -12.99
N TRP A 665 -39.59 -1.40 -14.17
CA TRP A 665 -38.95 -1.05 -15.43
C TRP A 665 -39.52 0.25 -16.00
N GLU A 666 -38.64 1.22 -16.27
CA GLU A 666 -38.93 2.40 -17.06
C GLU A 666 -38.51 2.13 -18.50
N GLU A 667 -39.41 2.37 -19.47
CA GLU A 667 -39.20 2.03 -20.89
C GLU A 667 -39.09 3.30 -21.75
N PHE A 668 -38.15 3.28 -22.69
CA PHE A 668 -37.96 4.28 -23.73
C PHE A 668 -38.08 3.63 -25.11
N GLU A 669 -39.12 4.02 -25.86
CA GLU A 669 -39.34 3.53 -27.22
C GLU A 669 -38.37 4.16 -28.22
N ILE A 670 -37.78 3.35 -29.09
CA ILE A 670 -36.84 3.75 -30.13
C ILE A 670 -37.42 3.31 -31.48
N ASP A 671 -37.52 4.22 -32.44
CA ASP A 671 -37.96 3.90 -33.80
C ASP A 671 -36.80 3.32 -34.64
N GLY A 672 -36.25 2.20 -34.19
CA GLY A 672 -35.15 1.49 -34.87
C GLY A 672 -35.44 1.27 -36.34
N PRO A 673 -36.61 0.70 -36.73
CA PRO A 673 -36.94 0.46 -38.15
C PRO A 673 -37.04 1.74 -38.98
N GLY A 674 -37.29 2.88 -38.35
CA GLY A 674 -37.20 4.20 -38.97
C GLY A 674 -35.77 4.76 -39.07
N GLY A 675 -34.75 4.03 -38.58
CA GLY A 675 -33.35 4.45 -38.54
C GLY A 675 -32.98 5.26 -37.29
N GLU A 676 -33.77 5.21 -36.22
CA GLU A 676 -33.40 5.80 -34.94
C GLU A 676 -32.41 4.90 -34.19
N ILE A 677 -31.26 5.44 -33.80
CA ILE A 677 -30.23 4.73 -33.03
C ILE A 677 -29.76 5.58 -31.86
N ILE A 678 -29.25 4.93 -30.81
CA ILE A 678 -28.60 5.59 -29.68
C ILE A 678 -27.23 6.09 -30.15
N GLU A 679 -26.96 7.39 -29.96
CA GLU A 679 -25.68 8.02 -30.36
C GLU A 679 -24.89 8.58 -29.17
N GLU A 680 -25.55 8.70 -28.01
CA GLU A 680 -24.96 9.26 -26.81
C GLU A 680 -25.54 8.60 -25.57
N ILE A 681 -24.65 8.25 -24.65
CA ILE A 681 -24.93 7.72 -23.31
C ILE A 681 -24.37 8.73 -22.32
N GLY A 682 -25.19 9.20 -21.39
CA GLY A 682 -24.75 10.10 -20.34
C GLY A 682 -25.19 9.65 -18.95
N TRP A 683 -24.60 10.25 -17.93
CA TRP A 683 -25.01 10.03 -16.55
C TRP A 683 -24.87 11.32 -15.76
N ILE A 684 -25.67 11.41 -14.70
CA ILE A 684 -25.60 12.51 -13.75
C ILE A 684 -25.07 11.93 -12.45
N GLY A 685 -23.84 12.31 -12.12
CA GLY A 685 -23.21 12.10 -10.82
C GLY A 685 -23.29 13.36 -9.97
N SER A 686 -22.94 13.24 -8.68
CA SER A 686 -22.59 14.40 -7.86
C SER A 686 -21.21 14.15 -7.27
N TYR A 687 -20.46 15.21 -6.97
CA TYR A 687 -19.12 15.09 -6.40
C TYR A 687 -19.12 14.11 -5.22
N ARG A 688 -18.32 13.04 -5.32
CA ARG A 688 -18.19 11.95 -4.31
C ARG A 688 -19.41 11.03 -4.15
N ARG A 689 -20.35 11.00 -5.09
CA ARG A 689 -21.45 10.01 -5.12
C ARG A 689 -21.53 9.32 -6.47
N CYS A 690 -21.90 8.05 -6.42
CA CYS A 690 -22.14 7.24 -7.60
C CYS A 690 -23.28 7.81 -8.45
N PRO A 691 -23.25 7.60 -9.77
CA PRO A 691 -24.23 8.19 -10.68
C PRO A 691 -25.65 7.72 -10.36
N HIS A 692 -26.58 8.67 -10.33
CA HIS A 692 -27.97 8.43 -9.91
C HIS A 692 -28.92 8.28 -11.10
N HIS A 693 -28.61 8.97 -12.21
CA HIS A 693 -29.47 9.02 -13.39
C HIS A 693 -28.70 8.61 -14.64
N LEU A 694 -29.34 7.82 -15.49
CA LEU A 694 -28.81 7.42 -16.80
C LEU A 694 -29.55 8.20 -17.89
N HIS A 695 -28.81 8.96 -18.68
CA HIS A 695 -29.29 9.70 -19.83
C HIS A 695 -28.96 8.94 -21.12
N LEU A 696 -29.90 8.86 -22.06
CA LEU A 696 -29.64 8.39 -23.42
C LEU A 696 -30.15 9.43 -24.42
N ARG A 697 -29.42 9.63 -25.51
CA ARG A 697 -29.83 10.47 -26.63
C ARG A 697 -29.67 9.74 -27.96
N THR A 698 -30.69 9.88 -28.82
CA THR A 698 -30.72 9.28 -30.16
C THR A 698 -30.30 10.26 -31.24
N ASN A 699 -29.96 9.74 -32.43
CA ASN A 699 -29.68 10.52 -33.64
C ASN A 699 -30.85 11.38 -34.15
N ARG A 700 -32.03 11.27 -33.53
CA ARG A 700 -33.20 12.11 -33.77
C ARG A 700 -33.41 13.18 -32.69
N ASN A 701 -32.42 13.40 -31.83
CA ASN A 701 -32.49 14.30 -30.67
C ASN A 701 -33.63 13.96 -29.70
N ARG A 702 -34.07 12.69 -29.64
CA ARG A 702 -34.92 12.22 -28.56
C ARG A 702 -34.04 11.81 -27.39
N THR A 703 -34.45 12.15 -26.19
CA THR A 703 -33.71 11.85 -24.97
C THR A 703 -34.60 11.16 -23.94
N VAL A 704 -33.98 10.37 -23.08
CA VAL A 704 -34.59 9.82 -21.87
C VAL A 704 -33.62 10.00 -20.71
N LEU A 705 -34.16 10.25 -19.52
CA LEU A 705 -33.43 10.25 -18.26
C LEU A 705 -34.10 9.24 -17.32
N PHE A 706 -33.45 8.10 -17.12
CA PHE A 706 -33.92 7.05 -16.22
C PHE A 706 -33.65 7.38 -14.76
N ALA A 707 -34.49 6.85 -13.86
CA ALA A 707 -34.44 7.12 -12.42
C ALA A 707 -34.71 8.59 -12.03
N ALA A 708 -35.19 9.42 -12.96
CA ALA A 708 -35.62 10.77 -12.65
C ALA A 708 -36.97 10.76 -11.92
N ASP A 709 -37.10 11.55 -10.86
CA ASP A 709 -38.40 11.69 -10.18
C ASP A 709 -39.42 12.37 -11.11
N THR A 710 -40.34 11.59 -11.69
CA THR A 710 -41.64 12.13 -12.14
C THR A 710 -42.55 12.35 -10.93
N LEU A 711 -42.16 13.23 -10.00
CA LEU A 711 -43.09 13.85 -9.06
C LEU A 711 -43.69 15.11 -9.68
N ALA A 712 -44.41 14.91 -10.78
CA ALA A 712 -45.39 15.86 -11.28
C ALA A 712 -46.64 15.06 -11.67
N GLY A 713 -47.37 14.58 -10.65
CA GLY A 713 -48.56 13.76 -10.80
C GLY A 713 -49.71 14.23 -9.92
N GLU A 714 -50.41 15.26 -10.38
CA GLU A 714 -51.87 15.49 -10.26
C GLU A 714 -52.60 15.51 -8.90
N ASN A 715 -51.99 15.25 -7.75
CA ASN A 715 -52.63 15.54 -6.46
C ASN A 715 -51.65 16.10 -5.43
N ASP A 716 -51.82 17.39 -5.19
CA ASP A 716 -51.13 18.28 -4.26
C ASP A 716 -51.27 17.83 -2.78
N SER A 717 -50.73 16.67 -2.43
CA SER A 717 -50.56 16.24 -1.04
C SER A 717 -49.10 16.37 -0.65
N ASP A 718 -48.85 17.36 0.20
CA ASP A 718 -47.59 17.68 0.85
C ASP A 718 -47.07 16.46 1.64
N THR A 719 -46.20 15.66 1.03
CA THR A 719 -45.59 14.47 1.66
C THR A 719 -44.43 14.83 2.58
N GLY A 720 -44.06 16.12 2.70
CA GLY A 720 -42.90 16.56 3.48
C GLY A 720 -41.55 16.13 2.89
N ILE A 721 -41.54 15.62 1.65
CA ILE A 721 -40.35 15.15 0.93
C ILE A 721 -39.94 16.25 -0.05
N LYS A 722 -38.73 16.81 0.12
CA LYS A 722 -38.21 17.86 -0.76
C LYS A 722 -37.28 17.24 -1.81
N GLN A 723 -37.45 17.68 -3.06
CA GLN A 723 -36.47 17.44 -4.11
C GLN A 723 -35.14 18.11 -3.70
N TYR A 724 -34.01 17.43 -3.88
CA TYR A 724 -32.72 18.05 -3.61
C TYR A 724 -32.44 19.09 -4.70
N GLU A 725 -32.62 20.38 -4.40
CA GLU A 725 -32.44 21.49 -5.35
C GLU A 725 -31.00 21.59 -5.91
N GLY A 726 -30.05 20.79 -5.41
CA GLY A 726 -28.66 20.74 -5.89
C GLY A 726 -28.40 19.90 -7.15
N THR A 727 -29.41 19.23 -7.72
CA THR A 727 -29.21 18.33 -8.90
C THR A 727 -29.42 19.01 -10.25
N ALA A 728 -29.86 20.27 -10.29
CA ALA A 728 -30.27 20.92 -11.54
C ALA A 728 -29.17 21.70 -12.27
N GLU A 729 -27.97 21.87 -11.70
CA GLU A 729 -26.87 22.63 -12.32
C GLU A 729 -25.50 21.91 -12.41
N ASN A 730 -25.37 20.62 -12.04
CA ASN A 730 -24.06 19.94 -11.94
C ASN A 730 -23.84 18.83 -13.01
N ASP A 731 -22.77 19.00 -13.79
CA ASP A 731 -21.96 18.04 -14.56
C ASP A 731 -22.65 16.78 -15.13
N LEU A 732 -23.41 16.95 -16.23
CA LEU A 732 -23.78 15.84 -17.11
C LEU A 732 -22.54 15.36 -17.87
N GLU A 733 -22.07 14.16 -17.56
CA GLU A 733 -21.02 13.48 -18.33
C GLU A 733 -21.64 12.66 -19.46
N VAL A 734 -21.00 12.64 -20.63
CA VAL A 734 -21.52 11.97 -21.82
C VAL A 734 -20.42 11.27 -22.62
N ILE A 735 -20.71 10.05 -23.07
CA ILE A 735 -19.96 9.31 -24.08
C ILE A 735 -20.74 9.45 -25.38
N LYS A 736 -20.08 9.96 -26.43
CA LYS A 736 -20.64 10.12 -27.77
C LYS A 736 -19.87 9.25 -28.75
N ALA A 737 -20.57 8.67 -29.72
CA ALA A 737 -19.90 8.02 -30.84
C ALA A 737 -19.01 9.03 -31.60
N GLU A 738 -17.79 8.63 -31.92
CA GLU A 738 -16.90 9.42 -32.79
C GLU A 738 -17.46 9.53 -34.21
N GLU A 739 -16.97 10.52 -34.98
CA GLU A 739 -17.39 10.69 -36.37
C GLU A 739 -16.97 9.46 -37.21
N GLY A 740 -17.95 8.64 -37.58
CA GLY A 740 -17.73 7.39 -38.34
C GLY A 740 -17.99 6.13 -37.53
N ASP A 741 -18.19 6.22 -36.22
CA ASP A 741 -18.49 5.08 -35.34
C ASP A 741 -19.98 5.07 -34.94
N VAL A 742 -20.44 3.92 -34.45
CA VAL A 742 -21.79 3.71 -33.90
C VAL A 742 -21.71 2.95 -32.58
N ILE A 743 -22.61 3.28 -31.64
CA ILE A 743 -22.72 2.57 -30.36
C ILE A 743 -23.43 1.23 -30.60
N VAL A 744 -22.72 0.13 -30.31
CA VAL A 744 -23.19 -1.25 -30.49
C VAL A 744 -23.53 -1.94 -29.17
N GLY A 745 -23.06 -1.40 -28.05
CA GLY A 745 -23.34 -1.93 -26.72
C GLY A 745 -23.20 -0.89 -25.61
N ILE A 746 -23.91 -1.12 -24.51
CA ILE A 746 -23.78 -0.35 -23.26
C ILE A 746 -23.06 -1.23 -22.25
N VAL A 747 -21.98 -0.72 -21.64
CA VAL A 747 -21.24 -1.41 -20.58
C VAL A 747 -21.56 -0.77 -19.24
N MET A 748 -21.94 -1.57 -18.25
CA MET A 748 -22.20 -1.08 -16.89
C MET A 748 -21.60 -2.00 -15.83
N GLY A 749 -21.04 -1.39 -14.80
CA GLY A 749 -20.67 -2.05 -13.55
C GLY A 749 -21.70 -1.74 -12.48
N PHE A 750 -22.17 -2.75 -11.76
CA PHE A 750 -23.11 -2.58 -10.64
C PHE A 750 -22.36 -2.78 -9.32
N GLY A 751 -22.11 -1.69 -8.60
CA GLY A 751 -21.51 -1.67 -7.26
C GLY A 751 -22.57 -1.70 -6.15
N HIS A 752 -22.12 -1.77 -4.90
CA HIS A 752 -22.98 -1.78 -3.71
C HIS A 752 -22.56 -0.71 -2.70
N ARG A 753 -23.53 -0.21 -1.92
CA ARG A 753 -23.34 0.83 -0.90
C ARG A 753 -23.95 0.31 0.39
N GLU A 754 -23.17 0.38 1.45
CA GLU A 754 -23.67 0.15 2.80
C GLU A 754 -24.46 1.39 3.21
N SER A 755 -25.71 1.25 3.67
CA SER A 755 -26.48 2.43 4.09
C SER A 755 -25.92 2.96 5.40
N ASP A 756 -25.55 4.23 5.43
CA ASP A 756 -25.08 4.90 6.66
C ASP A 756 -26.17 4.91 7.75
N ARG A 757 -25.80 4.39 8.92
CA ARG A 757 -26.41 4.52 10.26
C ARG A 757 -27.60 3.62 10.62
N LEU A 758 -27.36 2.78 11.63
CA LEU A 758 -28.38 2.39 12.62
C LEU A 758 -28.82 3.63 13.41
N ASN A 759 -30.12 3.83 13.61
CA ASN A 759 -30.58 4.75 14.65
C ASN A 759 -30.22 4.16 16.03
N GLU A 760 -29.80 4.98 16.99
CA GLU A 760 -29.41 4.55 18.35
C GLU A 760 -30.50 3.72 19.06
N SER A 761 -31.77 3.92 18.72
CA SER A 761 -32.89 3.12 19.23
C SER A 761 -32.85 1.65 18.79
N ASP A 762 -32.33 1.38 17.60
CA ASP A 762 -32.25 0.03 17.06
C ASP A 762 -31.09 -0.73 17.72
N ALA A 763 -29.98 -0.04 18.02
CA ALA A 763 -28.81 -0.60 18.70
C ALA A 763 -29.14 -1.16 20.11
N GLU A 764 -30.03 -0.51 20.86
CA GLU A 764 -30.47 -1.00 22.19
C GLU A 764 -31.37 -2.24 22.12
N GLU A 765 -32.24 -2.36 21.11
CA GLU A 765 -33.09 -3.55 20.93
C GLU A 765 -32.24 -4.78 20.55
N PHE A 766 -31.15 -4.58 19.80
CA PHE A 766 -30.28 -5.65 19.30
C PHE A 766 -29.28 -6.21 20.33
N ALA A 767 -28.97 -5.48 21.41
CA ALA A 767 -28.00 -5.91 22.42
C ALA A 767 -28.51 -6.98 23.41
N THR A 768 -29.81 -7.30 23.41
CA THR A 768 -30.47 -7.98 24.54
C THR A 768 -31.04 -9.38 24.26
N ARG A 769 -30.89 -9.97 23.05
CA ARG A 769 -31.50 -11.28 22.74
C ARG A 769 -30.53 -12.33 22.18
N PRO A 770 -30.74 -13.64 22.48
CA PRO A 770 -29.91 -14.72 21.94
C PRO A 770 -30.19 -14.97 20.45
N TRP A 771 -29.13 -15.33 19.73
CA TRP A 771 -29.03 -15.44 18.28
C TRP A 771 -29.86 -16.61 17.69
N THR A 772 -30.81 -16.32 16.80
CA THR A 772 -31.54 -17.31 15.99
C THR A 772 -31.50 -16.93 14.50
N TYR A 773 -31.78 -17.89 13.61
CA TYR A 773 -31.82 -17.71 12.14
C TYR A 773 -32.79 -16.59 11.69
N GLU A 774 -33.88 -16.37 12.43
CA GLU A 774 -34.81 -15.24 12.20
C GLU A 774 -34.19 -13.87 12.55
N THR A 775 -33.25 -13.81 13.49
CA THR A 775 -32.50 -12.58 13.83
C THR A 775 -31.53 -12.21 12.70
N LEU A 776 -30.97 -13.20 12.01
CA LEU A 776 -30.17 -13.03 10.79
C LEU A 776 -31.00 -12.44 9.63
N GLN A 777 -32.25 -12.89 9.45
CA GLN A 777 -33.20 -12.29 8.49
C GLN A 777 -33.64 -10.85 8.86
N LYS A 778 -33.49 -10.42 10.11
CA LYS A 778 -33.68 -9.01 10.49
C LYS A 778 -32.47 -8.15 10.17
N ARG A 779 -31.24 -8.70 10.27
CA ARG A 779 -30.01 -8.05 9.78
C ARG A 779 -30.09 -7.78 8.27
N SER A 780 -30.71 -8.66 7.49
CA SER A 780 -30.97 -8.45 6.04
C SER A 780 -32.01 -7.37 5.71
N ARG A 781 -32.43 -6.53 6.68
CA ARG A 781 -33.12 -5.27 6.39
C ARG A 781 -32.16 -4.10 6.11
N PHE A 782 -30.86 -4.25 6.33
CA PHE A 782 -29.87 -3.46 5.61
C PHE A 782 -29.88 -3.94 4.17
N LYS A 783 -30.70 -3.30 3.34
CA LYS A 783 -30.70 -3.61 1.92
C LYS A 783 -29.49 -2.92 1.31
N LEU A 784 -28.40 -3.66 1.21
CA LEU A 784 -27.44 -3.46 0.14
C LEU A 784 -28.23 -3.51 -1.16
N PHE A 785 -28.22 -2.43 -1.91
CA PHE A 785 -28.85 -2.40 -3.21
C PHE A 785 -27.75 -2.16 -4.24
N SER A 786 -27.75 -2.98 -5.31
CA SER A 786 -26.84 -2.75 -6.42
C SER A 786 -27.27 -1.49 -7.15
N PHE A 787 -26.35 -0.56 -7.38
CA PHE A 787 -26.55 0.61 -8.24
C PHE A 787 -25.44 0.61 -9.28
N PHE A 788 -25.68 1.24 -10.43
CA PHE A 788 -24.62 1.38 -11.41
C PHE A 788 -23.55 2.36 -10.91
N SER A 789 -22.31 1.89 -10.87
CA SER A 789 -21.15 2.67 -10.44
C SER A 789 -20.28 3.09 -11.61
N PHE A 790 -20.43 2.42 -12.77
CA PHE A 790 -19.65 2.65 -13.97
C PHE A 790 -20.54 2.61 -15.21
N VAL A 791 -20.23 3.45 -16.20
CA VAL A 791 -20.85 3.46 -17.52
C VAL A 791 -19.78 3.57 -18.60
N GLY A 792 -19.88 2.71 -19.61
CA GLY A 792 -19.06 2.73 -20.81
C GLY A 792 -19.89 2.38 -22.05
N ALA A 793 -19.26 2.50 -23.21
CA ALA A 793 -19.85 2.17 -24.50
C ALA A 793 -18.94 1.21 -25.28
N LEU A 794 -19.55 0.29 -26.01
CA LEU A 794 -18.89 -0.42 -27.10
C LEU A 794 -19.24 0.27 -28.41
N MET A 795 -18.23 0.58 -29.20
CA MET A 795 -18.35 1.25 -30.50
C MET A 795 -17.76 0.40 -31.61
N MET A 796 -18.28 0.58 -32.82
CA MET A 796 -17.78 -0.05 -34.04
C MET A 796 -17.82 0.96 -35.18
N ALA A 797 -16.91 0.83 -36.14
CA ALA A 797 -16.97 1.60 -37.38
C ALA A 797 -18.29 1.33 -38.12
N LYS A 798 -18.85 2.37 -38.73
CA LYS A 798 -20.17 2.32 -39.39
C LYS A 798 -20.15 1.61 -40.75
N ASP A 799 -18.98 1.39 -41.33
CA ASP A 799 -18.76 0.93 -42.71
C ASP A 799 -18.57 -0.59 -42.85
#